data_AF-A0A7C4QCX7-F1
#
_entry.id   AF-A0A7C4QCX7-F1
#
_cell.length_a   1.000
_cell.length_b   1.000
_cell.length_c   1.000
_cell.angle_alpha   90.00
_cell.angle_beta   90.00
_cell.angle_gamma   90.00
#
_symmetry.space_group_name_H-M   'P 1'
#
loop_
_entity.id
_entity.type
_entity.pdbx_description
1 polymer ?
#
loop_
_entity_poly.entity_id
_entity_poly.type
_entity_poly.pdbx_seq_one_letter_code
_entity_poly.pdbx_strand_id
1 'polypeptide(L)'
;MARKSTHPFLALGLALALVVSSTAVPAALAAPANDNFSGALDIAAPLFAGVYTSPTLVTSGAGGATREAAETPALSACTDFPATANTRSVWFRFTASASGWVTLDTRLSNYDTVLEVWTGPDPASAAIGTLNLPSVVCNDDAGKASSRSEVTFPVTAGAHYYAMVRDYGASDLGGDLILRGFYFTTHQIFVDQATGDDSRNTGSQTLPFRTIQRGVDAVTTGGAVNVAAGAYAEAVTLNKDLVLRSSSGAPAADAFTLTNNAQLGAGSGGVTAPAVTVQAGSLVADGLLLAAVDGVVTLGAGVFAENVVIAQSVTLQGPASGPRAVIDPAAGDAIAVSAGTVGLNHLDLQDSNAGLRVSGGEVILYRSNLTGNGVAVDASVPVMAAENWWGAVSGPAHLTNPGGLGQPVSDNVAFSPWCSAAAPACTPLRGLVTQLVFTTQPVDTGAGSPISPAVVVEAQDAFGNATAFTGTVELALGANPGGGVLGGTTSQAAVDGAATFADLSIDQPGLGYTLIASATEIVSALGMGSHLVGRSHECDYPAEVRRLPVCTQPKFETSGTSGEIDAQVKSLLGQGLSIYHVDEKLLRELRPDVIVTQSHCKVCAVSSDDVETVLASDTSFRPMIISLSPNSLADIWQDIRTVARALGIPERGDELCDHLQDRIATLASSARRTGDNPKVLCLEWINPLMAAGNWMPELMKLVNAHNPFGIPGAHSPWLSWDQVQAEDPDVIIVMPCGFDLNRTR
;
A
#
# COMPACT_ATOMS: atom_id res chain seq x y z
N MET A 1 -3.32 -46.78 -36.37
CA MET A 1 -2.65 -47.73 -37.29
C MET A 1 -1.41 -48.25 -36.57
N ALA A 2 -1.15 -49.58 -36.53
CA ALA A 2 0.10 -50.31 -36.13
C ALA A 2 1.13 -49.67 -35.14
N ARG A 3 1.75 -50.39 -34.18
CA ARG A 3 1.78 -51.83 -33.87
C ARG A 3 2.34 -52.09 -32.45
N LYS A 4 1.80 -53.14 -31.82
CA LYS A 4 2.27 -53.96 -30.68
C LYS A 4 3.79 -53.97 -30.35
N SER A 5 4.10 -54.06 -29.05
CA SER A 5 4.96 -55.12 -28.49
C SER A 5 4.66 -55.31 -26.98
N THR A 6 4.48 -56.56 -26.54
CA THR A 6 4.22 -56.96 -25.13
C THR A 6 4.97 -58.27 -24.81
N HIS A 7 5.06 -58.60 -23.51
CA HIS A 7 5.47 -59.90 -22.93
C HIS A 7 6.98 -60.03 -22.55
N PRO A 8 7.33 -60.92 -21.60
CA PRO A 8 7.87 -60.47 -20.31
C PRO A 8 9.24 -61.12 -20.02
N PHE A 9 9.79 -60.95 -18.81
CA PHE A 9 10.89 -61.81 -18.37
C PHE A 9 10.58 -62.63 -17.12
N LEU A 10 11.06 -63.87 -17.20
CA LEU A 10 10.76 -65.00 -16.33
C LEU A 10 11.66 -64.98 -15.09
N ALA A 11 11.16 -65.48 -13.97
CA ALA A 11 12.01 -65.79 -12.83
C ALA A 11 12.94 -66.98 -13.14
N LEU A 12 14.21 -66.88 -12.73
CA LEU A 12 15.07 -68.04 -12.55
C LEU A 12 15.92 -67.84 -11.30
N GLY A 13 15.58 -68.54 -10.23
CA GLY A 13 16.35 -68.50 -8.98
C GLY A 13 17.62 -69.32 -9.08
N LEU A 14 18.72 -68.79 -8.53
CA LEU A 14 19.94 -69.56 -8.28
C LEU A 14 20.34 -69.39 -6.81
N ALA A 15 19.85 -70.29 -5.96
CA ALA A 15 20.21 -70.32 -4.55
C ALA A 15 21.58 -70.99 -4.39
N LEU A 16 22.64 -70.19 -4.20
CA LEU A 16 23.95 -70.70 -3.82
C LEU A 16 24.04 -70.78 -2.29
N ALA A 17 23.59 -71.89 -1.72
CA ALA A 17 23.65 -72.13 -0.28
C ALA A 17 25.10 -72.46 0.15
N LEU A 18 25.85 -71.45 0.59
CA LEU A 18 27.17 -71.63 1.20
C LEU A 18 27.01 -71.93 2.70
N VAL A 19 26.86 -73.19 3.05
CA VAL A 19 26.85 -73.62 4.47
C VAL A 19 28.28 -73.65 4.99
N VAL A 20 28.72 -72.55 5.62
CA VAL A 20 29.95 -72.53 6.41
C VAL A 20 29.61 -72.86 7.85
N SER A 21 29.81 -74.13 8.25
CA SER A 21 29.84 -74.50 9.66
C SER A 21 31.15 -74.03 10.29
N SER A 22 31.14 -72.89 10.98
CA SER A 22 32.23 -72.47 11.87
C SER A 22 31.80 -72.54 13.32
N THR A 23 32.26 -73.57 14.03
CA THR A 23 32.18 -73.67 15.51
C THR A 23 33.33 -72.93 16.19
N ALA A 24 33.94 -71.97 15.50
CA ALA A 24 34.77 -70.96 16.15
C ALA A 24 33.84 -70.06 16.97
N VAL A 25 33.82 -70.28 18.28
CA VAL A 25 33.38 -69.23 19.21
C VAL A 25 34.21 -67.99 18.85
N PRO A 26 33.59 -66.86 18.48
CA PRO A 26 34.36 -65.67 18.14
C PRO A 26 35.24 -65.32 19.35
N ALA A 27 36.53 -65.11 19.09
CA ALA A 27 37.42 -64.61 20.13
C ALA A 27 36.82 -63.32 20.68
N ALA A 28 36.74 -63.19 22.02
CA ALA A 28 36.16 -62.02 22.66
C ALA A 28 36.79 -60.76 22.07
N LEU A 29 35.96 -59.85 21.57
CA LEU A 29 36.43 -58.58 21.03
C LEU A 29 37.24 -57.87 22.10
N ALA A 30 38.44 -57.40 21.74
CA ALA A 30 39.27 -56.65 22.67
C ALA A 30 38.58 -55.34 23.03
N ALA A 31 38.52 -55.02 24.33
CA ALA A 31 37.97 -53.76 24.79
C ALA A 31 38.73 -52.56 24.19
N PRO A 32 38.03 -51.47 23.81
CA PRO A 32 38.68 -50.28 23.25
C PRO A 32 39.52 -49.55 24.30
N ALA A 33 40.43 -48.68 23.86
CA ALA A 33 41.35 -47.96 24.76
C ALA A 33 40.62 -47.08 25.81
N ASN A 34 39.38 -46.70 25.53
CA ASN A 34 38.53 -45.85 26.36
C ASN A 34 37.34 -46.59 27.00
N ASP A 35 37.50 -47.90 27.22
CA ASP A 35 36.56 -48.76 27.95
C ASP A 35 36.22 -48.21 29.36
N ASN A 36 37.25 -47.78 30.09
CA ASN A 36 37.13 -47.32 31.48
C ASN A 36 37.27 -45.79 31.59
N PHE A 37 36.66 -45.19 32.59
CA PHE A 37 36.68 -43.75 32.89
C PHE A 37 38.10 -43.18 32.97
N SER A 38 39.05 -43.91 33.59
CA SER A 38 40.45 -43.49 33.66
C SER A 38 41.15 -43.44 32.30
N GLY A 39 40.66 -44.20 31.32
CA GLY A 39 41.08 -44.20 29.92
C GLY A 39 40.23 -43.31 29.01
N ALA A 40 39.34 -42.48 29.57
CA ALA A 40 38.43 -41.63 28.80
C ALA A 40 39.17 -40.83 27.72
N LEU A 41 38.74 -41.00 26.47
CA LEU A 41 39.41 -40.42 25.31
C LEU A 41 39.17 -38.91 25.25
N ASP A 42 40.25 -38.13 25.19
CA ASP A 42 40.17 -36.67 25.10
C ASP A 42 39.75 -36.23 23.68
N ILE A 43 38.60 -35.55 23.61
CA ILE A 43 38.03 -35.04 22.36
C ILE A 43 38.12 -33.52 22.23
N ALA A 44 38.81 -32.82 23.13
CA ALA A 44 38.87 -31.35 23.12
C ALA A 44 39.50 -30.80 21.83
N ALA A 45 40.69 -31.29 21.45
CA ALA A 45 41.38 -30.83 20.24
C ALA A 45 40.52 -30.96 18.96
N PRO A 46 39.90 -32.11 18.64
CA PRO A 46 39.02 -32.22 17.48
C PRO A 46 37.70 -31.45 17.61
N LEU A 47 37.12 -31.30 18.81
CA LEU A 47 35.85 -30.60 19.05
C LEU A 47 35.96 -29.08 18.88
N PHE A 48 37.11 -28.49 19.21
CA PHE A 48 37.36 -27.05 19.15
C PHE A 48 38.32 -26.62 18.02
N ALA A 49 38.55 -27.49 17.01
CA ALA A 49 39.53 -27.26 15.93
C ALA A 49 39.19 -26.10 14.97
N GLY A 50 37.94 -25.64 14.95
CA GLY A 50 37.47 -24.54 14.11
C GLY A 50 35.95 -24.41 14.10
N VAL A 51 35.43 -23.33 13.52
CA VAL A 51 33.97 -23.13 13.40
C VAL A 51 33.43 -24.08 12.32
N TYR A 52 32.40 -24.88 12.67
CA TYR A 52 31.74 -25.87 11.82
C TYR A 52 32.56 -27.11 11.39
N THR A 53 33.58 -27.53 12.16
CA THR A 53 34.13 -28.88 12.00
C THR A 53 33.23 -29.93 12.66
N SER A 54 32.91 -31.01 11.95
CA SER A 54 32.27 -32.23 12.47
C SER A 54 33.34 -33.32 12.65
N PRO A 55 34.19 -33.27 13.69
CA PRO A 55 35.08 -34.38 14.02
C PRO A 55 34.27 -35.67 14.13
N THR A 56 34.66 -36.65 13.30
CA THR A 56 34.07 -37.98 13.31
C THR A 56 35.07 -38.92 13.96
N LEU A 57 34.77 -39.37 15.16
CA LEU A 57 35.62 -40.26 15.94
C LEU A 57 35.05 -41.67 15.88
N VAL A 58 35.86 -42.61 15.39
CA VAL A 58 35.47 -44.02 15.25
C VAL A 58 36.16 -44.83 16.35
N THR A 59 35.37 -45.41 17.25
CA THR A 59 35.83 -46.39 18.23
C THR A 59 35.38 -47.77 17.74
N SER A 60 36.24 -48.41 16.95
CA SER A 60 36.01 -49.76 16.43
C SER A 60 36.00 -50.79 17.55
N GLY A 61 35.07 -51.73 17.52
CA GLY A 61 35.01 -52.81 18.51
C GLY A 61 34.50 -52.41 19.90
N ALA A 62 33.68 -51.37 20.01
CA ALA A 62 32.98 -51.03 21.26
C ALA A 62 32.07 -52.17 21.77
N GLY A 63 31.71 -53.14 20.93
CA GLY A 63 31.11 -54.42 21.38
C GLY A 63 31.99 -55.31 22.28
N GLY A 64 33.30 -55.02 22.35
CA GLY A 64 34.23 -55.61 23.32
C GLY A 64 34.32 -54.84 24.64
N ALA A 65 33.64 -53.70 24.78
CA ALA A 65 33.69 -52.89 25.99
C ALA A 65 32.96 -53.56 27.18
N THR A 66 33.23 -53.08 28.38
CA THR A 66 32.78 -53.63 29.66
C THR A 66 32.22 -52.53 30.56
N ARG A 67 31.51 -52.90 31.63
CA ARG A 67 30.92 -51.96 32.59
C ARG A 67 31.82 -51.82 33.81
N GLU A 68 32.18 -50.59 34.19
CA GLU A 68 32.87 -50.39 35.46
C GLU A 68 31.93 -50.58 36.66
N ALA A 69 32.45 -51.14 37.76
CA ALA A 69 31.67 -51.38 38.98
C ALA A 69 31.11 -50.09 39.62
N ALA A 70 31.72 -48.93 39.33
CA ALA A 70 31.27 -47.62 39.79
C ALA A 70 30.09 -47.05 38.97
N GLU A 71 29.76 -47.63 37.81
CA GLU A 71 28.63 -47.24 36.96
C GLU A 71 27.31 -47.76 37.51
N THR A 72 26.98 -47.38 38.74
CA THR A 72 25.74 -47.78 39.39
C THR A 72 24.53 -47.09 38.73
N PRO A 73 23.31 -47.65 38.79
CA PRO A 73 22.12 -47.00 38.23
C PRO A 73 21.86 -45.59 38.79
N ALA A 74 22.31 -45.30 40.02
CA ALA A 74 22.20 -43.99 40.65
C ALA A 74 23.09 -42.90 40.00
N LEU A 75 23.99 -43.27 39.08
CA LEU A 75 24.80 -42.34 38.30
C LEU A 75 24.01 -41.67 37.17
N SER A 76 22.99 -42.37 36.64
CA SER A 76 22.24 -41.94 35.46
C SER A 76 20.97 -41.17 35.84
N ALA A 77 20.68 -40.10 35.09
CA ALA A 77 19.42 -39.38 35.17
C ALA A 77 18.42 -39.78 34.06
N CYS A 78 18.80 -40.68 33.15
CA CYS A 78 17.94 -41.13 32.05
C CYS A 78 16.84 -42.06 32.56
N THR A 79 15.59 -41.62 32.41
CA THR A 79 14.39 -42.28 32.96
C THR A 79 14.10 -43.64 32.36
N ASP A 80 14.54 -43.87 31.12
CA ASP A 80 14.29 -45.08 30.34
C ASP A 80 15.49 -46.03 30.34
N PHE A 81 16.53 -45.73 31.14
CA PHE A 81 17.70 -46.59 31.30
C PHE A 81 17.37 -47.92 32.00
N PRO A 82 17.54 -49.10 31.36
CA PRO A 82 17.20 -50.37 31.99
C PRO A 82 18.22 -50.75 33.07
N ALA A 83 17.72 -50.98 34.28
CA ALA A 83 18.56 -51.21 35.44
C ALA A 83 19.27 -52.58 35.43
N THR A 84 20.59 -52.53 35.70
CA THR A 84 21.46 -53.60 36.25
C THR A 84 22.03 -54.70 35.34
N ALA A 85 21.52 -54.96 34.12
CA ALA A 85 22.04 -56.04 33.28
C ALA A 85 22.96 -55.51 32.15
N ASN A 86 24.28 -55.68 32.33
CA ASN A 86 25.36 -55.57 31.33
C ASN A 86 25.19 -54.53 30.21
N THR A 87 25.36 -53.24 30.54
CA THR A 87 25.62 -52.20 29.54
C THR A 87 27.11 -52.03 29.31
N ARG A 88 27.59 -52.08 28.08
CA ARG A 88 28.98 -51.83 27.69
C ARG A 88 29.20 -50.35 27.50
N SER A 89 30.10 -49.76 28.26
CA SER A 89 30.38 -48.33 28.31
C SER A 89 31.68 -47.98 27.62
N VAL A 90 31.73 -46.83 26.96
CA VAL A 90 32.98 -46.20 26.55
C VAL A 90 32.95 -44.72 26.91
N TRP A 91 34.08 -44.23 27.41
CA TRP A 91 34.21 -42.91 28.03
C TRP A 91 34.98 -41.92 27.15
N PHE A 92 34.53 -40.68 27.18
CA PHE A 92 35.14 -39.54 26.52
C PHE A 92 35.22 -38.37 27.50
N ARG A 93 36.17 -37.48 27.29
CA ARG A 93 36.30 -36.26 28.10
C ARG A 93 36.73 -35.09 27.24
N PHE A 94 36.43 -33.87 27.69
CA PHE A 94 37.04 -32.67 27.15
C PHE A 94 37.06 -31.55 28.19
N THR A 95 38.06 -30.68 28.07
CA THR A 95 38.01 -29.36 28.73
C THR A 95 37.51 -28.36 27.70
N ALA A 96 36.46 -27.62 28.00
CA ALA A 96 35.91 -26.65 27.06
C ALA A 96 36.88 -25.47 26.89
N SER A 97 37.42 -25.24 25.70
CA SER A 97 38.35 -24.13 25.46
C SER A 97 37.66 -22.77 25.35
N ALA A 98 36.34 -22.77 25.14
CA ALA A 98 35.48 -21.59 25.06
C ALA A 98 34.08 -21.90 25.61
N SER A 99 33.34 -20.86 26.01
CA SER A 99 31.94 -20.98 26.42
C SER A 99 31.03 -20.94 25.20
N GLY A 100 30.03 -21.83 25.15
CA GLY A 100 29.13 -21.97 24.01
C GLY A 100 28.21 -23.18 24.20
N TRP A 101 27.96 -23.91 23.12
CA TRP A 101 27.08 -25.07 23.06
C TRP A 101 27.77 -26.22 22.33
N VAL A 102 27.60 -27.44 22.85
CA VAL A 102 28.08 -28.67 22.22
C VAL A 102 26.89 -29.57 21.90
N THR A 103 26.84 -30.06 20.67
CA THR A 103 26.01 -31.21 20.28
C THR A 103 26.92 -32.43 20.12
N LEU A 104 26.58 -33.54 20.76
CA LEU A 104 27.21 -34.85 20.57
C LEU A 104 26.19 -35.84 20.01
N ASP A 105 26.55 -36.62 18.99
CA ASP A 105 25.65 -37.60 18.38
C ASP A 105 26.36 -38.92 18.01
N THR A 106 25.63 -40.02 18.08
CA THR A 106 26.10 -41.37 17.73
C THR A 106 25.45 -41.94 16.48
N ARG A 107 24.75 -41.12 15.67
CA ARG A 107 23.74 -41.56 14.68
C ARG A 107 24.29 -42.31 13.47
N LEU A 108 25.61 -42.37 13.30
CA LEU A 108 26.27 -43.22 12.31
C LEU A 108 26.69 -44.59 12.86
N SER A 109 26.46 -44.86 14.15
CA SER A 109 26.80 -46.13 14.82
C SER A 109 25.84 -47.25 14.43
N ASN A 110 26.35 -48.47 14.35
CA ASN A 110 25.60 -49.63 13.87
C ASN A 110 24.77 -50.36 14.95
N TYR A 111 24.82 -49.90 16.21
CA TYR A 111 24.12 -50.48 17.36
C TYR A 111 23.28 -49.45 18.11
N ASP A 112 22.45 -49.93 19.03
CA ASP A 112 21.57 -49.13 19.89
C ASP A 112 22.38 -48.41 20.98
N THR A 113 22.19 -47.11 21.20
CA THR A 113 23.03 -46.33 22.13
C THR A 113 22.25 -45.53 23.16
N VAL A 114 22.90 -45.28 24.30
CA VAL A 114 22.54 -44.23 25.27
C VAL A 114 23.76 -43.35 25.50
N LEU A 115 23.58 -42.03 25.39
CA LEU A 115 24.62 -41.02 25.57
C LEU A 115 24.27 -40.13 26.76
N GLU A 116 25.20 -39.98 27.69
CA GLU A 116 25.02 -39.18 28.90
C GLU A 116 26.27 -38.37 29.22
N VAL A 117 26.09 -37.14 29.74
CA VAL A 117 27.18 -36.17 29.96
C VAL A 117 27.13 -35.56 31.36
N TRP A 118 28.28 -35.46 32.02
CA TRP A 118 28.46 -34.87 33.34
C TRP A 118 29.51 -33.74 33.31
N THR A 119 29.48 -32.88 34.33
CA THR A 119 30.63 -32.03 34.70
C THR A 119 31.40 -32.67 35.86
N GLY A 120 32.68 -32.33 36.01
CA GLY A 120 33.51 -32.82 37.10
C GLY A 120 34.78 -32.00 37.32
N PRO A 121 35.65 -32.44 38.25
CA PRO A 121 36.95 -31.82 38.50
C PRO A 121 37.94 -32.07 37.36
N ASP A 122 39.16 -31.55 37.50
CA ASP A 122 40.25 -31.72 36.53
C ASP A 122 40.52 -33.21 36.21
N PRO A 123 40.76 -33.58 34.93
CA PRO A 123 40.98 -34.96 34.51
C PRO A 123 42.09 -35.74 35.22
N ALA A 124 43.07 -35.08 35.84
CA ALA A 124 44.10 -35.72 36.66
C ALA A 124 43.60 -36.14 38.06
N SER A 125 42.44 -35.64 38.48
CA SER A 125 41.84 -35.85 39.81
C SER A 125 40.43 -36.48 39.78
N ALA A 126 39.83 -36.61 38.59
CA ALA A 126 38.47 -37.09 38.43
C ALA A 126 38.34 -38.62 38.56
N ALA A 127 37.22 -39.04 39.14
CA ALA A 127 36.69 -40.40 39.11
C ALA A 127 35.16 -40.35 38.94
N ILE A 128 34.52 -41.48 38.60
CA ILE A 128 33.05 -41.57 38.47
C ILE A 128 32.33 -41.02 39.71
N GLY A 129 32.81 -41.37 40.91
CA GLY A 129 32.25 -40.89 42.19
C GLY A 129 32.49 -39.41 42.53
N THR A 130 33.22 -38.66 41.70
CA THR A 130 33.46 -37.22 41.85
C THR A 130 32.77 -36.38 40.76
N LEU A 131 31.95 -37.00 39.90
CA LEU A 131 31.14 -36.28 38.93
C LEU A 131 30.00 -35.53 39.64
N ASN A 132 29.64 -34.37 39.11
CA ASN A 132 28.49 -33.61 39.60
C ASN A 132 27.20 -34.33 39.18
N LEU A 133 26.28 -34.54 40.13
CA LEU A 133 25.00 -35.23 39.89
C LEU A 133 23.80 -34.31 40.19
N PRO A 134 22.69 -34.43 39.44
CA PRO A 134 22.46 -35.30 38.28
C PRO A 134 23.33 -34.95 37.06
N SER A 135 23.30 -35.78 36.01
CA SER A 135 23.96 -35.50 34.73
C SER A 135 23.45 -34.18 34.11
N VAL A 136 24.27 -33.58 33.25
CA VAL A 136 23.96 -32.33 32.54
C VAL A 136 22.85 -32.58 31.51
N VAL A 137 22.96 -33.68 30.79
CA VAL A 137 22.03 -34.12 29.75
C VAL A 137 22.22 -35.61 29.49
N CYS A 138 21.17 -36.29 29.08
CA CYS A 138 21.22 -37.67 28.59
C CYS A 138 20.19 -37.86 27.47
N ASN A 139 20.39 -38.86 26.61
CA ASN A 139 19.43 -39.31 25.62
C ASN A 139 19.72 -40.76 25.19
N ASP A 140 18.69 -41.55 24.93
CA ASP A 140 18.74 -42.85 24.24
C ASP A 140 18.42 -42.69 22.75
N ASP A 141 17.17 -42.34 22.43
CA ASP A 141 16.62 -42.22 21.07
C ASP A 141 16.62 -40.77 20.59
N ALA A 142 17.52 -40.42 19.65
CA ALA A 142 17.55 -39.07 19.06
C ALA A 142 16.32 -38.70 18.21
N GLY A 143 15.46 -39.67 17.88
CA GLY A 143 14.20 -39.41 17.18
C GLY A 143 13.45 -40.69 16.82
N LYS A 144 12.23 -40.53 16.30
CA LYS A 144 11.25 -41.62 16.09
C LYS A 144 11.75 -42.85 15.31
N ALA A 145 12.78 -42.71 14.48
CA ALA A 145 13.34 -43.74 13.63
C ALA A 145 14.84 -44.05 13.92
N SER A 146 15.37 -43.54 15.04
CA SER A 146 16.79 -43.62 15.39
C SER A 146 16.95 -44.04 16.85
N SER A 147 17.34 -45.30 17.09
CA SER A 147 17.80 -45.72 18.43
C SER A 147 19.28 -45.46 18.68
N ARG A 148 19.73 -44.32 18.15
CA ARG A 148 21.06 -43.74 18.35
C ARG A 148 20.82 -42.38 18.93
N SER A 149 21.69 -41.99 19.84
CA SER A 149 21.51 -40.86 20.74
C SER A 149 22.07 -39.56 20.17
N GLU A 150 21.52 -38.46 20.66
CA GLU A 150 22.02 -37.12 20.39
C GLU A 150 21.68 -36.20 21.58
N VAL A 151 22.66 -35.43 22.04
CA VAL A 151 22.48 -34.48 23.15
C VAL A 151 23.05 -33.12 22.78
N THR A 152 22.37 -32.05 23.17
CA THR A 152 22.82 -30.66 22.99
C THR A 152 22.81 -29.96 24.35
N PHE A 153 23.93 -29.38 24.76
CA PHE A 153 24.09 -28.78 26.09
C PHE A 153 25.07 -27.59 26.09
N PRO A 154 24.90 -26.64 27.02
CA PRO A 154 25.82 -25.51 27.16
C PRO A 154 27.14 -25.95 27.80
N VAL A 155 28.23 -25.33 27.37
CA VAL A 155 29.58 -25.52 27.93
C VAL A 155 30.18 -24.19 28.38
N THR A 156 30.97 -24.22 29.45
CA THR A 156 31.67 -23.06 30.03
C THR A 156 33.18 -23.21 29.86
N ALA A 157 33.86 -22.18 29.37
CA ALA A 157 35.31 -22.17 29.21
C ALA A 157 36.05 -22.58 30.49
N GLY A 158 37.01 -23.50 30.36
CA GLY A 158 37.78 -24.07 31.46
C GLY A 158 37.09 -25.18 32.26
N ALA A 159 35.78 -25.42 32.08
CA ALA A 159 35.10 -26.53 32.74
C ALA A 159 35.37 -27.87 32.04
N HIS A 160 35.38 -28.95 32.82
CA HIS A 160 35.65 -30.30 32.35
C HIS A 160 34.34 -31.10 32.23
N TYR A 161 34.18 -31.75 31.09
CA TYR A 161 33.02 -32.54 30.74
C TYR A 161 33.43 -33.99 30.49
N TYR A 162 32.59 -34.90 30.95
CA TYR A 162 32.77 -36.34 30.81
C TYR A 162 31.52 -36.88 30.13
N ALA A 163 31.69 -37.45 28.94
CA ALA A 163 30.60 -38.03 28.16
C ALA A 163 30.83 -39.53 28.05
N MET A 164 29.78 -40.33 28.20
CA MET A 164 29.88 -41.77 28.00
C MET A 164 28.75 -42.25 27.12
N VAL A 165 29.11 -43.15 26.20
CA VAL A 165 28.19 -43.87 25.33
C VAL A 165 28.14 -45.30 25.84
N ARG A 166 26.93 -45.82 26.00
CA ARG A 166 26.68 -47.23 26.37
C ARG A 166 25.65 -47.84 25.42
N ASP A 167 25.54 -49.16 25.36
CA ASP A 167 24.41 -49.83 24.69
C ASP A 167 23.13 -49.73 25.55
N TYR A 168 21.95 -49.75 24.90
CA TYR A 168 20.67 -49.58 25.60
C TYR A 168 20.32 -50.78 26.46
N GLY A 169 20.46 -52.02 25.96
CA GLY A 169 19.99 -53.22 26.66
C GLY A 169 20.99 -54.37 26.76
N ALA A 170 20.81 -55.20 27.79
CA ALA A 170 21.62 -56.40 28.08
C ALA A 170 21.74 -57.43 26.94
N SER A 171 20.85 -57.36 25.96
CA SER A 171 20.81 -58.23 24.77
C SER A 171 21.56 -57.67 23.57
N ASP A 172 21.85 -56.36 23.55
CA ASP A 172 22.74 -55.79 22.56
C ASP A 172 24.17 -56.28 22.81
N LEU A 173 24.98 -56.28 21.75
CA LEU A 173 26.37 -56.73 21.78
C LEU A 173 27.34 -55.57 21.55
N GLY A 174 26.90 -54.33 21.74
CA GLY A 174 27.55 -53.13 21.22
C GLY A 174 27.80 -53.21 19.71
N GLY A 175 28.80 -52.47 19.23
CA GLY A 175 29.15 -52.46 17.81
C GLY A 175 30.35 -51.57 17.50
N ASP A 176 30.34 -50.92 16.34
CA ASP A 176 31.27 -49.86 16.01
C ASP A 176 30.62 -48.52 16.34
N LEU A 177 31.25 -47.78 17.27
CA LEU A 177 30.79 -46.46 17.68
C LEU A 177 31.38 -45.40 16.75
N ILE A 178 30.50 -44.56 16.21
CA ILE A 178 30.87 -43.33 15.54
C ILE A 178 30.29 -42.17 16.34
N LEU A 179 31.13 -41.54 17.16
CA LEU A 179 30.78 -40.31 17.88
C LEU A 179 31.14 -39.11 17.01
N ARG A 180 30.19 -38.18 16.86
CA ARG A 180 30.44 -36.85 16.31
C ARG A 180 30.20 -35.80 17.37
N GLY A 181 30.92 -34.69 17.25
CA GLY A 181 30.71 -33.51 18.07
C GLY A 181 30.66 -32.24 17.22
N PHE A 182 29.85 -31.28 17.63
CA PHE A 182 29.71 -29.98 17.00
C PHE A 182 29.77 -28.91 18.08
N TYR A 183 30.56 -27.86 17.87
CA TYR A 183 30.63 -26.72 18.77
C TYR A 183 30.09 -25.45 18.10
N PHE A 184 29.26 -24.71 18.83
CA PHE A 184 28.70 -23.42 18.43
C PHE A 184 28.88 -22.40 19.55
N THR A 185 29.14 -21.14 19.22
CA THR A 185 29.26 -20.05 20.21
C THR A 185 27.91 -19.65 20.83
N THR A 186 26.81 -19.92 20.14
CA THR A 186 25.43 -19.71 20.62
C THR A 186 24.58 -20.96 20.33
N HIS A 187 23.49 -21.14 21.07
CA HIS A 187 22.58 -22.28 20.88
C HIS A 187 22.02 -22.27 19.46
N GLN A 188 22.21 -23.35 18.69
CA GLN A 188 21.66 -23.49 17.34
C GLN A 188 20.50 -24.50 17.36
N ILE A 189 19.32 -24.03 16.98
CA ILE A 189 18.13 -24.85 16.74
C ILE A 189 17.81 -24.81 15.25
N PHE A 190 17.29 -25.91 14.71
CA PHE A 190 16.95 -26.07 13.30
C PHE A 190 15.50 -26.53 13.15
N VAL A 191 14.83 -26.01 12.13
CA VAL A 191 13.42 -26.24 11.84
C VAL A 191 13.26 -26.62 10.36
N ASP A 192 12.56 -27.71 10.10
CA ASP A 192 12.22 -28.21 8.76
C ASP A 192 10.83 -28.87 8.81
N GLN A 193 9.86 -28.25 8.14
CA GLN A 193 8.49 -28.75 8.05
C GLN A 193 8.38 -30.17 7.48
N ALA A 194 9.24 -30.52 6.51
CA ALA A 194 9.17 -31.76 5.76
C ALA A 194 9.79 -32.93 6.52
N THR A 195 10.92 -32.70 7.20
CA THR A 195 11.69 -33.77 7.88
C THR A 195 11.59 -33.77 9.41
N GLY A 196 11.12 -32.68 10.03
CA GLY A 196 11.12 -32.50 11.48
C GLY A 196 9.98 -33.18 12.26
N ASP A 197 10.16 -33.27 13.58
CA ASP A 197 9.20 -33.81 14.56
C ASP A 197 9.33 -33.07 15.90
N ASP A 198 8.29 -32.30 16.28
CA ASP A 198 8.32 -31.47 17.51
C ASP A 198 8.31 -32.27 18.82
N SER A 199 7.92 -33.54 18.74
CA SER A 199 7.66 -34.40 19.90
C SER A 199 8.85 -35.29 20.28
N ARG A 200 9.78 -35.55 19.34
CA ARG A 200 10.90 -36.47 19.55
C ARG A 200 12.26 -35.99 19.06
N ASN A 201 12.33 -35.04 18.14
CA ASN A 201 13.63 -34.57 17.68
C ASN A 201 14.25 -33.61 18.69
N THR A 202 15.57 -33.48 18.65
CA THR A 202 16.39 -32.62 19.53
C THR A 202 16.39 -31.15 19.10
N GLY A 203 16.02 -30.85 17.86
CA GLY A 203 16.20 -29.54 17.23
C GLY A 203 17.59 -29.32 16.60
N SER A 204 18.42 -30.36 16.49
CA SER A 204 19.72 -30.25 15.80
C SER A 204 19.57 -30.09 14.29
N GLN A 205 20.66 -29.74 13.59
CA GLN A 205 20.70 -29.63 12.13
C GLN A 205 20.18 -30.87 11.40
N THR A 206 20.26 -32.02 12.05
CA THR A 206 20.01 -33.31 11.45
C THR A 206 18.80 -34.05 12.01
N LEU A 207 18.22 -33.51 13.08
CA LEU A 207 16.96 -33.87 13.70
C LEU A 207 16.26 -32.56 14.04
N PRO A 208 15.78 -31.83 13.02
CA PRO A 208 15.15 -30.53 13.21
C PRO A 208 13.76 -30.67 13.85
N PHE A 209 13.28 -29.59 14.46
CA PHE A 209 11.86 -29.48 14.80
C PHE A 209 11.02 -29.29 13.53
N ARG A 210 9.71 -29.57 13.62
CA ARG A 210 8.76 -29.39 12.52
C ARG A 210 8.23 -27.97 12.45
N THR A 211 7.99 -27.34 13.60
CA THR A 211 7.40 -26.00 13.70
C THR A 211 8.41 -24.96 14.18
N ILE A 212 8.22 -23.72 13.72
CA ILE A 212 9.04 -22.57 14.10
C ILE A 212 8.80 -22.25 15.57
N GLN A 213 7.55 -22.29 16.05
CA GLN A 213 7.24 -22.07 17.47
C GLN A 213 7.99 -23.04 18.38
N ARG A 214 8.04 -24.35 18.03
CA ARG A 214 8.80 -25.33 18.82
C ARG A 214 10.29 -24.97 18.90
N GLY A 215 10.86 -24.47 17.80
CA GLY A 215 12.23 -23.97 17.76
C GLY A 215 12.45 -22.74 18.63
N VAL A 216 11.52 -21.78 18.59
CA VAL A 216 11.54 -20.57 19.44
C VAL A 216 11.40 -20.91 20.92
N ASP A 217 10.57 -21.89 21.28
CA ASP A 217 10.41 -22.35 22.67
C ASP A 217 11.70 -22.98 23.19
N ALA A 218 12.32 -23.86 22.39
CA ALA A 218 13.52 -24.62 22.75
C ALA A 218 14.82 -23.78 22.77
N VAL A 219 14.92 -22.75 21.93
CA VAL A 219 16.13 -21.91 21.90
C VAL A 219 16.25 -21.06 23.18
N THR A 220 17.48 -20.91 23.66
CA THR A 220 17.80 -19.99 24.75
C THR A 220 17.96 -18.56 24.22
N THR A 221 17.74 -17.56 25.06
CA THR A 221 17.93 -16.14 24.70
C THR A 221 19.32 -15.90 24.09
N GLY A 222 19.39 -15.20 22.97
CA GLY A 222 20.60 -14.97 22.17
C GLY A 222 21.05 -16.15 21.29
N GLY A 223 20.33 -17.28 21.31
CA GLY A 223 20.53 -18.38 20.36
C GLY A 223 19.93 -18.10 18.98
N ALA A 224 20.09 -19.03 18.04
CA ALA A 224 19.59 -18.93 16.67
C ALA A 224 18.65 -20.07 16.29
N VAL A 225 17.55 -19.73 15.63
CA VAL A 225 16.62 -20.64 14.98
C VAL A 225 16.84 -20.57 13.47
N ASN A 226 17.25 -21.69 12.89
CA ASN A 226 17.61 -21.85 11.48
C ASN A 226 16.44 -22.55 10.77
N VAL A 227 15.69 -21.83 9.95
CA VAL A 227 14.46 -22.33 9.30
C VAL A 227 14.77 -22.76 7.85
N ALA A 228 14.45 -24.00 7.51
CA ALA A 228 14.54 -24.51 6.14
C ALA A 228 13.34 -24.02 5.30
N ALA A 229 13.52 -23.87 3.99
CA ALA A 229 12.46 -23.50 3.05
C ALA A 229 11.18 -24.34 3.24
N GLY A 230 10.03 -23.67 3.41
CA GLY A 230 8.75 -24.32 3.66
C GLY A 230 7.62 -23.31 3.85
N ALA A 231 6.38 -23.80 3.93
CA ALA A 231 5.18 -22.99 4.17
C ALA A 231 4.56 -23.44 5.50
N TYR A 232 5.00 -22.81 6.57
CA TYR A 232 4.70 -23.16 7.96
C TYR A 232 3.33 -22.60 8.35
N ALA A 233 2.30 -23.45 8.30
CA ALA A 233 0.92 -23.11 8.68
C ALA A 233 0.78 -22.97 10.21
N GLU A 234 1.41 -21.95 10.77
CA GLU A 234 1.44 -21.61 12.19
C GLU A 234 1.58 -20.09 12.42
N ALA A 235 1.06 -19.62 13.55
CA ALA A 235 1.32 -18.28 14.07
C ALA A 235 2.36 -18.35 15.19
N VAL A 236 3.48 -17.64 15.02
CA VAL A 236 4.67 -17.75 15.89
C VAL A 236 4.78 -16.55 16.83
N THR A 237 4.97 -16.80 18.11
CA THR A 237 5.23 -15.78 19.14
C THR A 237 6.70 -15.76 19.52
N LEU A 238 7.38 -14.66 19.20
CA LEU A 238 8.73 -14.34 19.64
C LEU A 238 8.66 -13.58 20.97
N ASN A 239 9.17 -14.19 22.04
CA ASN A 239 9.01 -13.70 23.43
C ASN A 239 10.35 -13.57 24.20
N LYS A 240 11.47 -13.68 23.48
CA LYS A 240 12.86 -13.62 23.95
C LYS A 240 13.75 -13.17 22.79
N ASP A 241 14.92 -12.63 23.09
CA ASP A 241 15.90 -12.29 22.04
C ASP A 241 16.45 -13.54 21.37
N LEU A 242 16.53 -13.56 20.05
CA LEU A 242 17.07 -14.66 19.26
C LEU A 242 17.46 -14.21 17.85
N VAL A 243 18.22 -15.04 17.13
CA VAL A 243 18.43 -14.87 15.68
C VAL A 243 17.45 -15.79 14.93
N LEU A 244 16.58 -15.24 14.07
CA LEU A 244 15.67 -16.03 13.23
C LEU A 244 16.07 -15.89 11.76
N ARG A 245 16.55 -16.97 11.14
CA ARG A 245 17.14 -16.91 9.80
C ARG A 245 16.82 -18.09 8.90
N SER A 246 16.69 -17.81 7.61
CA SER A 246 16.71 -18.83 6.55
C SER A 246 18.14 -19.13 6.11
N SER A 247 18.48 -20.41 5.92
CA SER A 247 19.75 -20.83 5.29
C SER A 247 19.62 -21.08 3.79
N SER A 248 18.39 -21.29 3.28
CA SER A 248 18.08 -21.43 1.86
C SER A 248 16.59 -21.26 1.61
N GLY A 249 16.23 -20.62 0.49
CA GLY A 249 14.84 -20.28 0.15
C GLY A 249 14.23 -19.20 1.06
N ALA A 250 12.94 -18.95 0.86
CA ALA A 250 12.15 -17.98 1.61
C ALA A 250 11.03 -18.71 2.38
N PRO A 251 11.31 -19.32 3.55
CA PRO A 251 10.28 -19.88 4.41
C PRO A 251 9.28 -18.82 4.87
N ALA A 252 7.99 -19.19 4.83
CA ALA A 252 6.89 -18.33 5.24
C ALA A 252 6.08 -18.96 6.38
N ALA A 253 5.69 -18.15 7.37
CA ALA A 253 4.73 -18.49 8.42
C ALA A 253 3.37 -17.79 8.16
N ASP A 254 2.29 -18.23 8.82
CA ASP A 254 0.99 -17.55 8.71
C ASP A 254 1.01 -16.17 9.40
N ALA A 255 1.65 -16.08 10.57
CA ALA A 255 1.84 -14.82 11.30
C ALA A 255 3.04 -14.83 12.26
N PHE A 256 3.55 -13.64 12.59
CA PHE A 256 4.48 -13.43 13.71
C PHE A 256 3.90 -12.48 14.77
N THR A 257 4.28 -12.67 16.04
CA THR A 257 4.01 -11.73 17.14
C THR A 257 5.26 -11.54 17.99
N LEU A 258 5.79 -10.32 18.07
CA LEU A 258 6.89 -9.95 18.95
C LEU A 258 6.32 -9.38 20.26
N THR A 259 6.77 -9.91 21.39
CA THR A 259 6.28 -9.56 22.72
C THR A 259 7.37 -9.70 23.79
N ASN A 260 7.10 -9.27 25.02
CA ASN A 260 8.03 -9.34 26.17
C ASN A 260 9.41 -8.71 25.89
N ASN A 261 9.46 -7.65 25.07
CA ASN A 261 10.67 -6.98 24.59
C ASN A 261 11.60 -7.87 23.73
N ALA A 262 11.09 -8.91 23.09
CA ALA A 262 11.88 -9.75 22.19
C ALA A 262 12.48 -8.91 21.04
N GLN A 263 13.78 -9.08 20.79
CA GLN A 263 14.51 -8.47 19.68
C GLN A 263 15.20 -9.51 18.79
N LEU A 264 15.31 -9.24 17.50
CA LEU A 264 16.04 -10.09 16.56
C LEU A 264 17.53 -9.72 16.55
N GLY A 265 18.37 -10.71 16.81
CA GLY A 265 19.82 -10.55 16.74
C GLY A 265 20.33 -10.36 15.31
N ALA A 266 21.49 -9.73 15.17
CA ALA A 266 22.17 -9.53 13.90
C ALA A 266 22.35 -10.85 13.12
N GLY A 267 22.05 -10.82 11.82
CA GLY A 267 22.05 -12.02 10.96
C GLY A 267 20.70 -12.75 10.90
N SER A 268 19.64 -12.19 11.49
CA SER A 268 18.25 -12.59 11.23
C SER A 268 17.81 -12.16 9.83
N GLY A 269 16.80 -12.83 9.28
CA GLY A 269 16.18 -12.49 7.99
C GLY A 269 15.87 -13.68 7.09
N GLY A 270 15.09 -13.42 6.03
CA GLY A 270 14.69 -14.42 5.03
C GLY A 270 13.58 -15.38 5.49
N VAL A 271 13.03 -15.20 6.69
CA VAL A 271 11.79 -15.85 7.17
C VAL A 271 10.73 -14.76 7.24
N THR A 272 9.57 -14.95 6.61
CA THR A 272 8.54 -13.89 6.53
C THR A 272 7.13 -14.38 6.88
N ALA A 273 6.20 -13.46 7.10
CA ALA A 273 4.76 -13.73 7.21
C ALA A 273 3.95 -12.58 6.60
N PRO A 274 2.72 -12.83 6.10
CA PRO A 274 1.84 -11.77 5.60
C PRO A 274 1.28 -10.87 6.72
N ALA A 275 1.29 -11.33 7.97
CA ALA A 275 0.85 -10.57 9.14
C ALA A 275 1.90 -10.64 10.26
N VAL A 276 2.29 -9.48 10.79
CA VAL A 276 3.22 -9.36 11.92
C VAL A 276 2.61 -8.44 12.96
N THR A 277 2.70 -8.79 14.24
CA THR A 277 2.30 -7.94 15.36
C THR A 277 3.53 -7.60 16.21
N VAL A 278 3.73 -6.32 16.56
CA VAL A 278 4.85 -5.89 17.42
C VAL A 278 4.28 -5.19 18.65
N GLN A 279 4.49 -5.75 19.84
CA GLN A 279 4.13 -5.09 21.09
C GLN A 279 5.21 -4.07 21.51
N ALA A 280 4.79 -3.03 22.22
CA ALA A 280 5.73 -2.01 22.72
C ALA A 280 6.84 -2.63 23.58
N GLY A 281 8.08 -2.19 23.36
CA GLY A 281 9.29 -2.76 23.94
C GLY A 281 10.04 -3.73 23.01
N SER A 282 9.37 -4.31 22.02
CA SER A 282 10.02 -4.94 20.85
C SER A 282 10.23 -3.91 19.74
N LEU A 283 11.10 -4.22 18.76
CA LEU A 283 11.45 -3.31 17.68
C LEU A 283 10.51 -3.42 16.47
N VAL A 284 10.12 -2.28 15.92
CA VAL A 284 9.37 -2.16 14.65
C VAL A 284 10.24 -2.64 13.48
N ALA A 285 11.55 -2.36 13.50
CA ALA A 285 12.49 -2.85 12.50
C ALA A 285 12.50 -4.39 12.39
N ASP A 286 12.40 -5.09 13.52
CA ASP A 286 12.31 -6.57 13.54
C ASP A 286 10.96 -7.06 12.99
N GLY A 287 9.88 -6.32 13.26
CA GLY A 287 8.58 -6.59 12.67
C GLY A 287 8.57 -6.43 11.14
N LEU A 288 9.25 -5.40 10.63
CA LEU A 288 9.44 -5.16 9.19
C LEU A 288 10.33 -6.22 8.54
N LEU A 289 11.38 -6.68 9.23
CA LEU A 289 12.26 -7.76 8.76
C LEU A 289 11.53 -9.10 8.58
N LEU A 290 10.47 -9.33 9.36
CA LEU A 290 9.60 -10.51 9.27
C LEU A 290 8.37 -10.29 8.37
N ALA A 291 8.11 -9.07 7.90
CA ALA A 291 6.99 -8.81 7.02
C ALA A 291 7.29 -9.27 5.58
N ALA A 292 6.38 -10.05 5.00
CA ALA A 292 6.38 -10.27 3.56
C ALA A 292 6.09 -8.95 2.82
N VAL A 293 6.51 -8.87 1.55
CA VAL A 293 6.12 -7.77 0.65
C VAL A 293 4.59 -7.74 0.54
N ASP A 294 4.02 -6.54 0.59
CA ASP A 294 2.58 -6.25 0.67
C ASP A 294 1.90 -6.77 1.96
N GLY A 295 2.68 -7.24 2.94
CA GLY A 295 2.20 -7.68 4.25
C GLY A 295 1.80 -6.53 5.18
N VAL A 296 1.26 -6.89 6.34
CA VAL A 296 0.76 -5.94 7.36
C VAL A 296 1.52 -6.11 8.68
N VAL A 297 2.17 -5.04 9.14
CA VAL A 297 2.77 -4.91 10.47
C VAL A 297 1.83 -4.11 11.37
N THR A 298 1.33 -4.73 12.43
CA THR A 298 0.43 -4.12 13.40
C THR A 298 1.16 -3.83 14.71
N LEU A 299 1.24 -2.56 15.09
CA LEU A 299 1.84 -2.10 16.33
C LEU A 299 0.82 -2.15 17.47
N GLY A 300 1.24 -2.70 18.61
CA GLY A 300 0.51 -2.60 19.86
C GLY A 300 0.52 -1.17 20.42
N ALA A 301 -0.35 -0.91 21.39
CA ALA A 301 -0.35 0.37 22.09
C ALA A 301 0.92 0.58 22.92
N GLY A 302 1.49 1.79 22.89
CA GLY A 302 2.70 2.14 23.63
C GLY A 302 3.66 3.00 22.80
N VAL A 303 4.88 3.19 23.31
CA VAL A 303 5.92 4.02 22.69
C VAL A 303 7.02 3.14 22.08
N PHE A 304 7.41 3.45 20.85
CA PHE A 304 8.51 2.85 20.10
C PHE A 304 9.57 3.92 19.88
N ALA A 305 10.73 3.78 20.54
CA ALA A 305 11.76 4.83 20.62
C ALA A 305 12.86 4.71 19.55
N GLU A 306 12.55 4.08 18.41
CA GLU A 306 13.48 3.81 17.31
C GLU A 306 13.11 4.63 16.06
N ASN A 307 14.10 4.89 15.20
CA ASN A 307 13.84 5.40 13.86
C ASN A 307 13.42 4.23 12.95
N VAL A 308 12.23 4.30 12.36
CA VAL A 308 11.70 3.23 11.50
C VAL A 308 12.10 3.49 10.05
N VAL A 309 12.78 2.54 9.40
CA VAL A 309 13.20 2.65 7.99
C VAL A 309 12.45 1.64 7.14
N ILE A 310 11.80 2.11 6.07
CA ILE A 310 10.99 1.29 5.14
C ILE A 310 11.56 1.41 3.72
N ALA A 311 11.80 0.24 3.11
CA ALA A 311 12.37 0.11 1.76
C ALA A 311 11.68 -1.00 0.93
N GLN A 312 10.46 -1.40 1.33
CA GLN A 312 9.64 -2.42 0.68
C GLN A 312 8.16 -2.06 0.77
N SER A 313 7.33 -2.60 -0.11
CA SER A 313 5.86 -2.45 0.01
C SER A 313 5.35 -3.16 1.26
N VAL A 314 4.62 -2.44 2.11
CA VAL A 314 4.13 -2.93 3.41
C VAL A 314 3.05 -1.97 3.96
N THR A 315 2.13 -2.47 4.77
CA THR A 315 1.28 -1.60 5.61
C THR A 315 1.75 -1.64 7.06
N LEU A 316 2.11 -0.49 7.63
CA LEU A 316 2.36 -0.32 9.06
C LEU A 316 1.14 0.35 9.70
N GLN A 317 0.55 -0.30 10.72
CA GLN A 317 -0.68 0.20 11.35
C GLN A 317 -0.66 0.15 12.87
N GLY A 318 -1.19 1.19 13.52
CA GLY A 318 -1.47 1.21 14.96
C GLY A 318 -2.89 0.71 15.32
N PRO A 319 -3.24 0.67 16.61
CA PRO A 319 -4.58 0.29 17.05
C PRO A 319 -5.64 1.28 16.53
N ALA A 320 -6.68 0.78 15.85
CA ALA A 320 -7.74 1.62 15.29
C ALA A 320 -8.54 2.38 16.36
N SER A 321 -8.63 1.84 17.58
CA SER A 321 -9.28 2.44 18.75
C SER A 321 -8.47 2.20 20.04
N GLY A 322 -8.75 2.98 21.07
CA GLY A 322 -7.98 2.95 22.33
C GLY A 322 -6.66 3.73 22.26
N PRO A 323 -5.70 3.43 23.15
CA PRO A 323 -4.38 4.05 23.15
C PRO A 323 -3.60 3.70 21.86
N ARG A 324 -2.86 4.67 21.34
CA ARG A 324 -2.16 4.57 20.04
C ARG A 324 -0.79 3.89 20.17
N ALA A 325 -0.27 3.45 19.01
CA ALA A 325 1.16 3.22 18.83
C ALA A 325 1.82 4.56 18.54
N VAL A 326 2.74 4.99 19.40
CA VAL A 326 3.51 6.22 19.29
C VAL A 326 4.92 5.86 18.83
N ILE A 327 5.38 6.43 17.73
CA ILE A 327 6.78 6.33 17.29
C ILE A 327 7.44 7.65 17.66
N ASP A 328 8.42 7.61 18.57
CA ASP A 328 9.05 8.76 19.24
C ASP A 328 10.56 8.50 19.44
N PRO A 329 11.39 8.56 18.39
CA PRO A 329 12.84 8.45 18.55
C PRO A 329 13.44 9.71 19.17
N ALA A 330 14.45 9.52 20.02
CA ALA A 330 15.13 10.62 20.69
C ALA A 330 15.89 11.60 19.75
N ALA A 331 16.11 11.22 18.49
CA ALA A 331 16.64 12.07 17.42
C ALA A 331 16.34 11.46 16.04
N GLY A 332 16.37 12.28 14.99
CA GLY A 332 16.11 11.84 13.60
C GLY A 332 14.63 11.87 13.23
N ASP A 333 14.29 11.22 12.11
CA ASP A 333 12.91 11.09 11.61
C ASP A 333 12.23 9.86 12.25
N ALA A 334 10.95 9.95 12.63
CA ALA A 334 10.19 8.83 13.19
C ALA A 334 10.02 7.69 12.18
N ILE A 335 9.64 8.01 10.94
CA ILE A 335 9.60 7.07 9.82
C ILE A 335 10.33 7.66 8.61
N ALA A 336 11.24 6.89 8.01
CA ALA A 336 11.89 7.20 6.74
C ALA A 336 11.51 6.16 5.67
N VAL A 337 10.92 6.61 4.56
CA VAL A 337 10.53 5.76 3.42
C VAL A 337 11.41 6.04 2.21
N SER A 338 11.89 4.97 1.57
CA SER A 338 12.82 5.04 0.43
C SER A 338 12.38 4.26 -0.82
N ALA A 339 11.51 3.25 -0.68
CA ALA A 339 11.00 2.45 -1.79
C ALA A 339 9.73 1.66 -1.39
N GLY A 340 9.02 1.15 -2.39
CA GLY A 340 7.79 0.34 -2.23
C GLY A 340 6.50 1.17 -2.25
N THR A 341 5.35 0.50 -2.12
CA THR A 341 4.05 1.12 -1.82
C THR A 341 3.76 0.93 -0.33
N VAL A 342 3.75 2.02 0.43
CA VAL A 342 3.73 2.01 1.90
C VAL A 342 2.45 2.63 2.43
N GLY A 343 1.66 1.82 3.14
CA GLY A 343 0.49 2.28 3.91
C GLY A 343 0.88 2.58 5.36
N LEU A 344 0.59 3.78 5.85
CA LEU A 344 0.84 4.21 7.23
C LEU A 344 -0.49 4.60 7.87
N ASN A 345 -1.01 3.76 8.77
CA ASN A 345 -2.36 3.91 9.31
C ASN A 345 -2.34 4.02 10.83
N HIS A 346 -3.19 4.87 11.41
CA HIS A 346 -3.52 4.79 12.83
C HIS A 346 -2.36 5.01 13.82
N LEU A 347 -1.27 5.64 13.38
CA LEU A 347 -0.06 5.92 14.16
C LEU A 347 -0.13 7.30 14.85
N ASP A 348 0.71 7.51 15.86
CA ASP A 348 1.09 8.84 16.35
C ASP A 348 2.59 9.01 16.11
N LEU A 349 2.97 9.98 15.28
CA LEU A 349 4.34 10.23 14.85
C LEU A 349 4.86 11.48 15.56
N GLN A 350 5.84 11.27 16.43
CA GLN A 350 6.48 12.27 17.28
C GLN A 350 7.98 12.23 16.99
N ASP A 351 8.63 13.39 16.79
CA ASP A 351 10.09 13.49 16.75
C ASP A 351 10.59 14.94 16.81
N SER A 352 11.91 15.07 16.74
CA SER A 352 12.66 16.33 16.69
C SER A 352 13.14 16.74 15.28
N ASN A 353 12.71 16.12 14.18
CA ASN A 353 13.16 16.47 12.82
C ASN A 353 12.08 16.43 11.72
N ALA A 354 11.46 15.28 11.44
CA ALA A 354 10.33 15.15 10.51
C ALA A 354 9.60 13.81 10.72
N GLY A 355 8.37 13.86 11.28
CA GLY A 355 7.59 12.68 11.68
C GLY A 355 7.39 11.64 10.57
N LEU A 356 7.44 12.07 9.31
CA LEU A 356 7.64 11.20 8.15
C LEU A 356 8.58 11.88 7.16
N ARG A 357 9.65 11.20 6.76
CA ARG A 357 10.51 11.55 5.62
C ARG A 357 10.27 10.61 4.45
N VAL A 358 10.03 11.14 3.26
CA VAL A 358 9.88 10.35 2.02
C VAL A 358 10.94 10.76 0.99
N SER A 359 11.76 9.80 0.60
CA SER A 359 12.82 9.94 -0.42
C SER A 359 12.56 9.11 -1.69
N GLY A 360 11.58 8.20 -1.65
CA GLY A 360 11.16 7.36 -2.77
C GLY A 360 10.07 6.37 -2.36
N GLY A 361 9.39 5.78 -3.36
CA GLY A 361 8.21 4.93 -3.14
C GLY A 361 6.89 5.72 -3.06
N GLU A 362 5.77 5.02 -3.20
CA GLU A 362 4.42 5.58 -3.03
C GLU A 362 4.01 5.48 -1.55
N VAL A 363 3.51 6.58 -0.98
CA VAL A 363 3.15 6.62 0.45
C VAL A 363 1.73 7.13 0.66
N ILE A 364 0.94 6.35 1.39
CA ILE A 364 -0.41 6.70 1.86
C ILE A 364 -0.36 6.75 3.38
N LEU A 365 -0.42 7.96 3.96
CA LEU A 365 -0.55 8.22 5.39
C LEU A 365 -2.00 8.58 5.70
N TYR A 366 -2.66 7.84 6.59
CA TYR A 366 -4.09 7.98 6.85
C TYR A 366 -4.46 7.81 8.33
N ARG A 367 -5.43 8.60 8.80
CA ARG A 367 -6.00 8.52 10.16
C ARG A 367 -4.97 8.45 11.29
N SER A 368 -3.87 9.18 11.11
CA SER A 368 -2.72 9.25 12.00
C SER A 368 -2.56 10.66 12.60
N ASN A 369 -1.81 10.76 13.69
CA ASN A 369 -1.46 12.01 14.35
C ASN A 369 -0.01 12.38 14.00
N LEU A 370 0.22 13.66 13.66
CA LEU A 370 1.53 14.25 13.48
C LEU A 370 1.74 15.27 14.61
N THR A 371 2.67 15.00 15.53
CA THR A 371 2.95 15.87 16.68
C THR A 371 4.45 16.03 16.90
N GLY A 372 5.08 16.95 16.16
CA GLY A 372 6.54 17.14 16.19
C GLY A 372 6.97 18.17 15.16
N ASN A 373 7.38 17.67 13.97
CA ASN A 373 7.85 18.48 12.83
C ASN A 373 7.18 18.15 11.48
N GLY A 374 6.11 17.35 11.44
CA GLY A 374 5.28 17.15 10.24
C GLY A 374 5.81 16.14 9.22
N VAL A 375 5.60 16.40 7.93
CA VAL A 375 5.94 15.49 6.82
C VAL A 375 6.89 16.18 5.84
N ALA A 376 8.09 15.64 5.70
CA ALA A 376 9.11 16.12 4.77
C ALA A 376 9.21 15.20 3.54
N VAL A 377 9.18 15.77 2.34
CA VAL A 377 9.34 15.04 1.09
C VAL A 377 10.54 15.59 0.33
N ASP A 378 11.59 14.78 0.20
CA ASP A 378 12.87 15.16 -0.42
C ASP A 378 12.89 14.95 -1.94
N ALA A 379 11.78 14.46 -2.52
CA ALA A 379 11.68 14.03 -3.91
C ALA A 379 10.42 14.57 -4.62
N SER A 380 10.38 14.46 -5.95
CA SER A 380 9.21 14.79 -6.80
C SER A 380 8.14 13.68 -6.78
N VAL A 381 7.89 13.10 -5.60
CA VAL A 381 7.07 11.90 -5.43
C VAL A 381 5.85 12.27 -4.57
N PRO A 382 4.62 12.05 -5.06
CA PRO A 382 3.43 12.47 -4.33
C PRO A 382 3.21 11.59 -3.09
N VAL A 383 2.87 12.24 -1.98
CA VAL A 383 2.45 11.57 -0.73
C VAL A 383 0.99 11.88 -0.48
N MET A 384 0.14 10.85 -0.38
CA MET A 384 -1.25 11.03 0.06
C MET A 384 -1.30 11.05 1.58
N ALA A 385 -1.59 12.21 2.17
CA ALA A 385 -1.62 12.42 3.62
C ALA A 385 -2.96 13.03 4.09
N ALA A 386 -4.06 12.68 3.42
CA ALA A 386 -5.40 13.08 3.81
C ALA A 386 -5.88 12.39 5.10
N GLU A 387 -6.86 13.01 5.75
CA GLU A 387 -7.50 12.59 7.01
C GLU A 387 -6.52 12.32 8.16
N ASN A 388 -5.46 13.12 8.25
CA ASN A 388 -4.54 13.13 9.39
C ASN A 388 -4.74 14.35 10.29
N TRP A 389 -4.33 14.24 11.55
CA TRP A 389 -4.28 15.35 12.49
C TRP A 389 -2.89 15.99 12.49
N TRP A 390 -2.81 17.26 12.12
CA TRP A 390 -1.55 18.00 11.98
C TRP A 390 -1.19 18.83 13.22
N GLY A 391 -1.58 18.40 14.42
CA GLY A 391 -1.34 19.16 15.66
C GLY A 391 -2.21 20.41 15.86
N ALA A 392 -2.89 20.92 14.82
CA ALA A 392 -3.79 22.07 14.90
C ALA A 392 -5.04 21.92 14.01
N VAL A 393 -6.16 22.50 14.46
CA VAL A 393 -7.46 22.48 13.74
C VAL A 393 -7.40 23.17 12.38
N SER A 394 -6.49 24.14 12.23
CA SER A 394 -6.20 24.85 10.98
C SER A 394 -5.52 23.99 9.92
N GLY A 395 -5.13 22.74 10.23
CA GLY A 395 -4.34 21.91 9.33
C GLY A 395 -2.87 22.32 9.29
N PRO A 396 -2.10 21.70 8.37
CA PRO A 396 -0.65 21.85 8.32
C PRO A 396 -0.22 23.22 7.83
N ALA A 397 0.94 23.70 8.28
CA ALA A 397 1.54 24.91 7.75
C ALA A 397 2.06 24.68 6.32
N HIS A 398 1.46 25.34 5.34
CA HIS A 398 1.82 25.21 3.93
C HIS A 398 1.50 26.47 3.12
N LEU A 399 2.15 26.68 1.96
CA LEU A 399 1.83 27.80 1.07
C LEU A 399 0.39 27.75 0.56
N THR A 400 -0.15 26.56 0.27
CA THR A 400 -1.57 26.38 -0.10
C THR A 400 -2.53 26.32 1.09
N ASN A 401 -2.03 26.47 2.33
CA ASN A 401 -2.83 26.62 3.55
C ASN A 401 -2.26 27.77 4.42
N PRO A 402 -2.39 29.04 3.99
CA PRO A 402 -1.73 30.17 4.65
C PRO A 402 -2.26 30.48 6.07
N GLY A 403 -3.37 29.85 6.49
CA GLY A 403 -3.88 29.89 7.87
C GLY A 403 -3.42 28.70 8.74
N GLY A 404 -2.65 27.76 8.19
CA GLY A 404 -2.20 26.54 8.86
C GLY A 404 -1.18 26.81 9.96
N LEU A 405 -1.58 26.62 11.21
CA LEU A 405 -0.71 26.65 12.40
C LEU A 405 -0.26 25.25 12.84
N GLY A 406 -0.61 24.22 12.08
CA GLY A 406 -0.21 22.84 12.34
C GLY A 406 1.18 22.53 11.82
N GLN A 407 1.52 21.27 11.92
CA GLN A 407 2.79 20.71 11.48
C GLN A 407 3.07 20.99 9.99
N PRO A 408 4.30 21.34 9.60
CA PRO A 408 4.60 21.70 8.22
C PRO A 408 4.57 20.49 7.27
N VAL A 409 4.35 20.77 5.99
CA VAL A 409 4.37 19.80 4.90
C VAL A 409 5.15 20.35 3.70
N SER A 410 5.66 19.45 2.86
CA SER A 410 6.28 19.80 1.57
C SER A 410 5.25 19.88 0.43
N ASP A 411 5.59 20.58 -0.66
CA ASP A 411 4.69 20.87 -1.79
C ASP A 411 4.02 19.63 -2.42
N ASN A 412 4.68 18.46 -2.39
CA ASN A 412 4.19 17.20 -2.97
C ASN A 412 3.29 16.37 -2.03
N VAL A 413 2.75 16.96 -0.95
CA VAL A 413 1.89 16.28 0.03
C VAL A 413 0.42 16.66 -0.17
N ALA A 414 -0.42 15.68 -0.52
CA ALA A 414 -1.87 15.86 -0.55
C ALA A 414 -2.47 15.69 0.86
N PHE A 415 -2.50 16.77 1.65
CA PHE A 415 -2.89 16.77 3.07
C PHE A 415 -4.38 17.06 3.36
N SER A 416 -5.19 17.30 2.33
CA SER A 416 -6.60 17.70 2.45
C SER A 416 -7.54 16.57 1.99
N PRO A 417 -8.71 16.37 2.64
CA PRO A 417 -9.17 17.01 3.87
C PRO A 417 -8.32 16.58 5.07
N TRP A 418 -8.03 17.47 6.02
CA TRP A 418 -7.36 17.11 7.29
C TRP A 418 -8.35 17.01 8.45
N CYS A 419 -7.98 16.35 9.55
CA CYS A 419 -8.85 16.24 10.71
C CYS A 419 -8.86 17.51 11.57
N SER A 420 -10.03 17.86 12.13
CA SER A 420 -10.23 18.92 13.13
C SER A 420 -9.94 18.50 14.58
N ALA A 421 -9.63 17.22 14.80
CA ALA A 421 -9.25 16.67 16.10
C ALA A 421 -8.29 15.48 15.90
N ALA A 422 -7.49 15.17 16.93
CA ALA A 422 -6.62 14.01 16.93
C ALA A 422 -7.39 12.69 16.75
N ALA A 423 -6.77 11.71 16.10
CA ALA A 423 -7.21 10.31 16.13
C ALA A 423 -7.18 9.78 17.58
N PRO A 424 -8.15 8.95 18.01
CA PRO A 424 -9.18 8.26 17.21
C PRO A 424 -10.37 9.12 16.75
N ALA A 425 -10.59 10.32 17.29
CA ALA A 425 -11.79 11.10 16.95
C ALA A 425 -11.79 11.63 15.51
N CYS A 426 -10.61 12.00 14.99
CA CYS A 426 -10.29 12.38 13.61
C CYS A 426 -11.52 12.68 12.74
N THR A 427 -12.05 13.90 12.89
CA THR A 427 -13.22 14.37 12.13
C THR A 427 -12.71 15.20 10.95
N PRO A 428 -12.76 14.69 9.70
CA PRO A 428 -12.22 15.42 8.55
C PRO A 428 -12.95 16.74 8.35
N LEU A 429 -12.19 17.83 8.25
CA LEU A 429 -12.66 19.10 7.72
C LEU A 429 -12.84 18.91 6.22
N ARG A 430 -14.04 18.50 5.85
CA ARG A 430 -14.44 18.34 4.45
C ARG A 430 -14.17 19.66 3.71
N GLY A 431 -13.58 19.60 2.53
CA GLY A 431 -13.02 20.79 1.88
C GLY A 431 -14.07 21.87 1.53
N LEU A 432 -13.57 23.04 1.11
CA LEU A 432 -14.43 24.03 0.45
C LEU A 432 -15.10 23.39 -0.78
N VAL A 433 -16.36 23.74 -1.03
CA VAL A 433 -17.07 23.28 -2.23
C VAL A 433 -16.40 23.84 -3.46
N THR A 434 -16.01 22.94 -4.38
CA THR A 434 -15.48 23.33 -5.69
C THR A 434 -16.35 22.82 -6.84
N GLN A 435 -17.27 21.88 -6.56
CA GLN A 435 -18.12 21.25 -7.58
C GLN A 435 -19.43 20.70 -6.99
N LEU A 436 -20.43 20.53 -7.86
CA LEU A 436 -21.71 19.88 -7.57
C LEU A 436 -21.84 18.63 -8.46
N VAL A 437 -22.18 17.48 -7.88
CA VAL A 437 -22.20 16.17 -8.58
C VAL A 437 -23.51 15.45 -8.31
N PHE A 438 -24.16 14.93 -9.36
CA PHE A 438 -25.36 14.10 -9.23
C PHE A 438 -25.00 12.71 -8.72
N THR A 439 -25.31 12.41 -7.45
CA THR A 439 -25.08 11.09 -6.83
C THR A 439 -26.30 10.18 -6.93
N THR A 440 -27.51 10.73 -7.09
CA THR A 440 -28.67 9.99 -7.60
C THR A 440 -29.23 10.73 -8.81
N GLN A 441 -29.07 10.11 -9.99
CA GLN A 441 -29.55 10.65 -11.27
C GLN A 441 -31.09 10.57 -11.35
N PRO A 442 -31.75 11.49 -12.08
CA PRO A 442 -33.15 11.32 -12.44
C PRO A 442 -33.37 10.05 -13.26
N VAL A 443 -34.53 9.42 -13.08
CA VAL A 443 -34.96 8.22 -13.80
C VAL A 443 -36.26 8.48 -14.56
N ASP A 444 -36.58 7.61 -15.52
CA ASP A 444 -37.85 7.66 -16.24
C ASP A 444 -39.04 7.64 -15.26
N THR A 445 -39.89 8.66 -15.33
CA THR A 445 -41.13 8.78 -14.54
C THR A 445 -42.31 9.18 -15.43
N GLY A 446 -43.53 9.03 -14.92
CA GLY A 446 -44.72 9.51 -15.61
C GLY A 446 -44.79 11.04 -15.61
N ALA A 447 -45.22 11.66 -16.72
CA ALA A 447 -45.39 13.10 -16.79
C ALA A 447 -46.29 13.64 -15.66
N GLY A 448 -45.85 14.70 -15.00
CA GLY A 448 -46.49 15.27 -13.81
C GLY A 448 -46.36 14.45 -12.52
N SER A 449 -45.74 13.27 -12.56
CA SER A 449 -45.41 12.48 -11.36
C SER A 449 -44.02 12.87 -10.82
N PRO A 450 -43.79 12.77 -9.50
CA PRO A 450 -42.44 12.87 -8.94
C PRO A 450 -41.48 11.84 -9.53
N ILE A 451 -40.22 12.22 -9.69
CA ILE A 451 -39.11 11.34 -10.02
C ILE A 451 -38.77 10.53 -8.76
N SER A 452 -38.78 9.21 -8.88
CA SER A 452 -38.54 8.28 -7.76
C SER A 452 -37.59 7.15 -8.22
N PRO A 453 -36.42 6.96 -7.58
CA PRO A 453 -35.95 7.64 -6.37
C PRO A 453 -35.67 9.14 -6.56
N ALA A 454 -35.66 9.87 -5.45
CA ALA A 454 -35.40 11.31 -5.42
C ALA A 454 -34.02 11.63 -6.02
N VAL A 455 -33.93 12.74 -6.77
CA VAL A 455 -32.64 13.21 -7.32
C VAL A 455 -31.80 13.74 -6.17
N VAL A 456 -30.51 13.39 -6.15
CA VAL A 456 -29.56 13.86 -5.13
C VAL A 456 -28.34 14.49 -5.81
N VAL A 457 -28.03 15.71 -5.39
CA VAL A 457 -26.83 16.45 -5.77
C VAL A 457 -25.95 16.63 -4.55
N GLU A 458 -24.70 16.24 -4.66
CA GLU A 458 -23.70 16.36 -3.62
C GLU A 458 -22.70 17.47 -3.96
N ALA A 459 -22.51 18.40 -3.03
CA ALA A 459 -21.46 19.40 -3.07
C ALA A 459 -20.16 18.74 -2.62
N GLN A 460 -19.21 18.63 -3.55
CA GLN A 460 -17.93 17.96 -3.33
C GLN A 460 -16.76 18.96 -3.33
N ASP A 461 -15.69 18.60 -2.63
CA ASP A 461 -14.42 19.32 -2.66
C ASP A 461 -13.59 18.98 -3.91
N ALA A 462 -12.41 19.59 -4.02
CA ALA A 462 -11.50 19.43 -5.16
C ALA A 462 -11.04 17.98 -5.39
N PHE A 463 -11.25 17.09 -4.42
CA PHE A 463 -10.83 15.70 -4.43
C PHE A 463 -12.02 14.73 -4.59
N GLY A 464 -13.25 15.25 -4.78
CA GLY A 464 -14.46 14.46 -4.99
C GLY A 464 -15.13 13.97 -3.71
N ASN A 465 -14.77 14.49 -2.54
CA ASN A 465 -15.40 14.11 -1.27
C ASN A 465 -16.61 14.99 -0.96
N ALA A 466 -17.70 14.39 -0.49
CA ALA A 466 -18.87 15.10 0.03
C ALA A 466 -18.46 16.12 1.10
N THR A 467 -18.85 17.39 0.95
CA THR A 467 -18.50 18.49 1.86
C THR A 467 -19.46 18.65 3.04
N ALA A 468 -19.20 19.61 3.93
CA ALA A 468 -20.16 20.03 4.97
C ALA A 468 -21.10 21.16 4.48
N PHE A 469 -21.30 21.29 3.16
CA PHE A 469 -22.11 22.35 2.57
C PHE A 469 -23.57 22.26 3.02
N THR A 470 -24.08 23.40 3.51
CA THR A 470 -25.49 23.61 3.87
C THR A 470 -26.12 24.74 3.05
N GLY A 471 -25.47 25.16 1.97
CA GLY A 471 -26.01 26.15 1.05
C GLY A 471 -27.09 25.55 0.15
N THR A 472 -27.76 26.40 -0.61
CA THR A 472 -28.82 25.98 -1.54
C THR A 472 -28.21 25.48 -2.83
N VAL A 473 -28.62 24.29 -3.27
CA VAL A 473 -28.39 23.79 -4.63
C VAL A 473 -29.65 24.06 -5.45
N GLU A 474 -29.49 24.61 -6.65
CA GLU A 474 -30.60 24.83 -7.58
C GLU A 474 -30.48 23.92 -8.80
N LEU A 475 -31.63 23.41 -9.25
CA LEU A 475 -31.75 22.58 -10.44
C LEU A 475 -32.70 23.24 -11.44
N ALA A 476 -32.32 23.21 -12.71
CA ALA A 476 -33.16 23.62 -13.83
C ALA A 476 -32.88 22.70 -15.01
N LEU A 477 -33.86 22.53 -15.90
CA LEU A 477 -33.69 21.78 -17.13
C LEU A 477 -32.59 22.41 -17.98
N GLY A 478 -31.56 21.63 -18.29
CA GLY A 478 -30.64 21.89 -19.39
C GLY A 478 -31.31 21.45 -20.68
N ALA A 479 -31.33 20.14 -20.94
CA ALA A 479 -32.09 19.61 -22.08
C ALA A 479 -33.58 19.52 -21.73
N ASN A 480 -34.44 20.12 -22.57
CA ASN A 480 -35.89 20.20 -22.38
C ASN A 480 -36.67 19.77 -23.64
N PRO A 481 -36.63 18.48 -24.02
CA PRO A 481 -37.13 18.01 -25.32
C PRO A 481 -38.66 17.99 -25.45
N GLY A 482 -39.39 17.91 -24.33
CA GLY A 482 -40.86 17.95 -24.32
C GLY A 482 -41.44 19.35 -24.08
N GLY A 483 -40.61 20.38 -23.92
CA GLY A 483 -41.06 21.73 -23.53
C GLY A 483 -41.69 21.78 -22.13
N GLY A 484 -41.34 20.83 -21.27
CA GLY A 484 -41.89 20.71 -19.92
C GLY A 484 -41.33 21.73 -18.94
N VAL A 485 -42.05 21.94 -17.85
CA VAL A 485 -41.64 22.70 -16.68
C VAL A 485 -41.15 21.71 -15.62
N LEU A 486 -39.97 21.97 -15.05
CA LEU A 486 -39.50 21.26 -13.86
C LEU A 486 -40.30 21.77 -12.65
N GLY A 487 -41.30 20.99 -12.25
CA GLY A 487 -42.14 21.22 -11.07
C GLY A 487 -41.57 20.55 -9.82
N GLY A 488 -42.19 20.86 -8.68
CA GLY A 488 -41.69 20.46 -7.35
C GLY A 488 -40.72 21.50 -6.77
N THR A 489 -39.92 21.07 -5.81
CA THR A 489 -38.89 21.90 -5.16
C THR A 489 -37.64 21.89 -6.02
N THR A 490 -37.34 22.99 -6.71
CA THR A 490 -36.16 23.11 -7.61
C THR A 490 -34.96 23.81 -6.98
N SER A 491 -35.10 24.32 -5.76
CA SER A 491 -34.07 25.02 -4.99
C SER A 491 -34.08 24.43 -3.57
N GLN A 492 -33.04 23.68 -3.22
CA GLN A 492 -33.00 22.83 -2.03
C GLN A 492 -31.71 23.07 -1.23
N ALA A 493 -31.84 23.39 0.05
CA ALA A 493 -30.71 23.45 0.97
C ALA A 493 -30.08 22.06 1.14
N ALA A 494 -28.77 21.97 0.98
CA ALA A 494 -28.02 20.75 1.26
C ALA A 494 -27.98 20.45 2.77
N VAL A 495 -27.94 19.17 3.11
CA VAL A 495 -27.70 18.67 4.47
C VAL A 495 -26.49 17.75 4.40
N ASP A 496 -25.45 18.05 5.19
CA ASP A 496 -24.19 17.29 5.19
C ASP A 496 -23.54 17.12 3.79
N GLY A 497 -23.69 18.14 2.94
CA GLY A 497 -23.18 18.17 1.56
C GLY A 497 -24.19 17.74 0.49
N ALA A 498 -25.28 17.07 0.85
CA ALA A 498 -26.25 16.53 -0.11
C ALA A 498 -27.57 17.30 -0.13
N ALA A 499 -27.97 17.79 -1.31
CA ALA A 499 -29.30 18.32 -1.58
C ALA A 499 -30.17 17.23 -2.24
N THR A 500 -31.21 16.79 -1.53
CA THR A 500 -32.15 15.76 -1.99
C THR A 500 -33.46 16.40 -2.44
N PHE A 501 -33.77 16.28 -3.73
CA PHE A 501 -34.94 16.88 -4.35
C PHE A 501 -36.03 15.80 -4.51
N ALA A 502 -36.94 15.73 -3.53
CA ALA A 502 -37.85 14.60 -3.34
C ALA A 502 -39.14 14.62 -4.18
N ASP A 503 -39.47 15.76 -4.79
CA ASP A 503 -40.73 16.02 -5.48
C ASP A 503 -40.54 16.58 -6.90
N LEU A 504 -39.32 16.56 -7.44
CA LEU A 504 -39.06 16.98 -8.83
C LEU A 504 -39.95 16.20 -9.78
N SER A 505 -40.63 16.92 -10.67
CA SER A 505 -41.51 16.37 -11.67
C SER A 505 -41.35 17.14 -12.98
N ILE A 506 -41.69 16.52 -14.09
CA ILE A 506 -41.71 17.18 -15.40
C ILE A 506 -43.09 16.96 -15.99
N ASP A 507 -43.82 18.04 -16.25
CA ASP A 507 -45.25 18.00 -16.59
C ASP A 507 -45.54 17.50 -18.03
N GLN A 508 -44.54 17.53 -18.93
CA GLN A 508 -44.67 17.07 -20.31
C GLN A 508 -43.85 15.80 -20.61
N PRO A 509 -44.42 14.81 -21.32
CA PRO A 509 -43.69 13.61 -21.73
C PRO A 509 -42.59 13.96 -22.75
N GLY A 510 -41.40 13.39 -22.54
CA GLY A 510 -40.25 13.55 -23.43
C GLY A 510 -39.10 12.66 -22.96
N LEU A 511 -38.18 12.31 -23.86
CA LEU A 511 -37.04 11.43 -23.56
C LEU A 511 -35.74 12.23 -23.56
N GLY A 512 -34.95 12.12 -22.49
CA GLY A 512 -33.58 12.64 -22.41
C GLY A 512 -33.36 13.96 -21.65
N TYR A 513 -34.30 14.43 -20.84
CA TYR A 513 -34.13 15.65 -20.02
C TYR A 513 -32.80 15.66 -19.20
N THR A 514 -32.13 16.81 -19.07
CA THR A 514 -30.87 17.00 -18.29
C THR A 514 -30.86 18.29 -17.46
N LEU A 515 -29.76 18.65 -16.75
CA LEU A 515 -29.62 19.78 -15.80
C LEU A 515 -28.16 20.39 -15.84
N ILE A 516 -27.91 21.73 -15.90
CA ILE A 516 -26.58 22.36 -16.32
C ILE A 516 -26.14 23.78 -15.75
N ALA A 517 -25.12 24.46 -16.39
CA ALA A 517 -24.37 25.70 -16.01
C ALA A 517 -23.60 26.53 -17.13
N SER A 518 -23.26 27.84 -16.94
CA SER A 518 -22.41 28.71 -17.86
C SER A 518 -21.78 30.09 -17.37
N ALA A 519 -20.58 30.46 -17.91
CA ALA A 519 -19.78 31.73 -18.13
C ALA A 519 -19.71 32.88 -17.10
N THR A 520 -20.83 33.21 -16.49
CA THR A 520 -20.85 34.07 -15.30
C THR A 520 -20.04 33.42 -14.14
N GLU A 521 -19.78 32.11 -14.28
CA GLU A 521 -18.60 31.37 -13.83
C GLU A 521 -17.33 32.17 -13.59
N ILE A 522 -16.73 32.90 -14.56
CA ILE A 522 -15.38 33.49 -14.36
C ILE A 522 -15.41 34.54 -13.26
N VAL A 523 -16.37 35.46 -13.31
CA VAL A 523 -16.55 36.50 -12.27
C VAL A 523 -16.89 35.86 -10.91
N SER A 524 -17.58 34.73 -10.92
CA SER A 524 -17.98 34.01 -9.71
C SER A 524 -16.86 33.17 -9.10
N ALA A 525 -16.00 32.54 -9.92
CA ALA A 525 -14.80 31.81 -9.52
C ALA A 525 -13.73 32.75 -8.97
N LEU A 526 -13.62 33.96 -9.53
CA LEU A 526 -12.88 35.09 -8.93
C LEU A 526 -13.55 35.64 -7.65
N GLY A 527 -14.63 35.02 -7.15
CA GLY A 527 -15.33 35.38 -5.92
C GLY A 527 -16.06 36.73 -5.97
N MET A 528 -16.35 37.24 -7.17
CA MET A 528 -17.03 38.53 -7.39
C MET A 528 -18.49 38.36 -7.82
N GLY A 529 -19.05 37.14 -7.81
CA GLY A 529 -20.42 36.85 -8.25
C GLY A 529 -21.51 37.65 -7.52
N SER A 530 -21.27 38.06 -6.27
CA SER A 530 -22.16 38.95 -5.50
C SER A 530 -22.23 40.40 -6.02
N HIS A 531 -21.26 40.82 -6.84
CA HIS A 531 -21.16 42.16 -7.41
C HIS A 531 -21.80 42.26 -8.81
N LEU A 532 -22.28 41.15 -9.35
CA LEU A 532 -22.99 41.13 -10.63
C LEU A 532 -24.38 41.77 -10.48
N VAL A 533 -24.68 42.72 -11.36
CA VAL A 533 -25.94 43.48 -11.37
C VAL A 533 -26.88 43.09 -12.52
N GLY A 534 -26.39 42.39 -13.54
CA GLY A 534 -27.13 41.94 -14.71
C GLY A 534 -26.37 40.83 -15.44
N ARG A 535 -27.03 40.12 -16.36
CA ARG A 535 -26.49 38.96 -17.08
C ARG A 535 -26.94 38.88 -18.54
N SER A 536 -26.35 37.99 -19.35
CA SER A 536 -26.89 37.65 -20.68
C SER A 536 -28.06 36.66 -20.58
N HIS A 537 -28.74 36.41 -21.72
CA HIS A 537 -29.79 35.38 -21.81
C HIS A 537 -29.25 33.96 -21.58
N GLU A 538 -28.02 33.67 -22.02
CA GLU A 538 -27.37 32.35 -21.86
C GLU A 538 -26.66 32.16 -20.51
N CYS A 539 -26.41 33.24 -19.76
CA CYS A 539 -25.71 33.17 -18.46
C CYS A 539 -26.62 32.55 -17.40
N ASP A 540 -26.26 31.36 -16.90
CA ASP A 540 -27.15 30.58 -16.06
C ASP A 540 -26.49 29.92 -14.83
N TYR A 541 -25.20 30.22 -14.57
CA TYR A 541 -24.44 29.72 -13.41
C TYR A 541 -23.42 30.73 -12.84
N PRO A 542 -23.06 30.64 -11.54
CA PRO A 542 -23.71 29.83 -10.51
C PRO A 542 -25.17 30.27 -10.35
N ALA A 543 -26.07 29.37 -9.96
CA ALA A 543 -27.50 29.51 -10.24
C ALA A 543 -28.12 30.81 -9.67
N GLU A 544 -27.53 31.36 -8.60
CA GLU A 544 -27.86 32.65 -8.00
C GLU A 544 -27.79 33.83 -8.99
N VAL A 545 -27.13 33.68 -10.14
CA VAL A 545 -27.07 34.74 -11.16
C VAL A 545 -28.32 34.77 -12.03
N ARG A 546 -29.14 33.71 -12.03
CA ARG A 546 -30.43 33.68 -12.74
C ARG A 546 -31.41 34.74 -12.20
N ARG A 547 -31.26 35.13 -10.92
CA ARG A 547 -32.01 36.23 -10.26
C ARG A 547 -31.68 37.62 -10.83
N LEU A 548 -30.56 37.75 -11.54
CA LEU A 548 -30.12 39.02 -12.08
C LEU A 548 -30.89 39.33 -13.38
N PRO A 549 -31.23 40.61 -13.63
CA PRO A 549 -31.90 41.02 -14.86
C PRO A 549 -31.12 40.60 -16.11
N VAL A 550 -31.86 40.06 -17.08
CA VAL A 550 -31.32 39.65 -18.38
C VAL A 550 -31.24 40.89 -19.28
N CYS A 551 -30.02 41.26 -19.66
CA CYS A 551 -29.71 42.49 -20.40
C CYS A 551 -29.63 42.29 -21.93
N THR A 552 -29.78 41.06 -22.43
CA THR A 552 -29.58 40.74 -23.86
C THR A 552 -30.56 39.67 -24.35
N GLN A 553 -30.87 39.65 -25.65
CA GLN A 553 -31.77 38.68 -26.30
C GLN A 553 -31.37 38.43 -27.77
N PRO A 554 -31.52 37.22 -28.34
CA PRO A 554 -31.33 36.99 -29.78
C PRO A 554 -32.42 37.66 -30.63
N LYS A 555 -32.08 38.07 -31.85
CA LYS A 555 -33.01 38.63 -32.85
C LYS A 555 -33.49 37.61 -33.91
N PHE A 556 -33.20 36.34 -33.71
CA PHE A 556 -33.57 35.22 -34.59
C PHE A 556 -34.27 34.13 -33.78
N GLU A 557 -35.03 33.28 -34.46
CA GLU A 557 -35.75 32.19 -33.80
C GLU A 557 -34.77 31.08 -33.39
N THR A 558 -34.75 30.73 -32.11
CA THR A 558 -33.80 29.78 -31.54
C THR A 558 -34.31 28.34 -31.54
N SER A 559 -35.57 28.08 -31.90
CA SER A 559 -36.18 26.74 -31.91
C SER A 559 -36.04 25.93 -33.21
N GLY A 560 -35.34 26.45 -34.23
CA GLY A 560 -35.16 25.77 -35.53
C GLY A 560 -34.05 24.71 -35.58
N THR A 561 -33.94 24.01 -36.70
CA THR A 561 -32.78 23.15 -37.01
C THR A 561 -31.50 23.96 -37.16
N SER A 562 -30.33 23.31 -37.06
CA SER A 562 -29.02 23.97 -37.25
C SER A 562 -28.90 24.66 -38.61
N GLY A 563 -29.46 24.08 -39.68
CA GLY A 563 -29.48 24.69 -41.02
C GLY A 563 -30.41 25.90 -41.14
N GLU A 564 -31.57 25.88 -40.48
CA GLU A 564 -32.50 27.02 -40.45
C GLU A 564 -31.96 28.19 -39.62
N ILE A 565 -31.24 27.90 -38.53
CA ILE A 565 -30.59 28.91 -37.70
C ILE A 565 -29.39 29.50 -38.43
N ASP A 566 -28.54 28.68 -39.03
CA ASP A 566 -27.41 29.14 -39.86
C ASP A 566 -27.89 30.07 -40.99
N ALA A 567 -29.00 29.72 -41.68
CA ALA A 567 -29.60 30.56 -42.71
C ALA A 567 -30.13 31.90 -42.16
N GLN A 568 -30.78 31.91 -41.00
CA GLN A 568 -31.25 33.15 -40.34
C GLN A 568 -30.07 34.04 -39.91
N VAL A 569 -29.06 33.47 -39.25
CA VAL A 569 -27.86 34.18 -38.80
C VAL A 569 -27.09 34.77 -39.99
N LYS A 570 -26.86 33.99 -41.06
CA LYS A 570 -26.22 34.48 -42.29
C LYS A 570 -27.01 35.60 -42.97
N SER A 571 -28.34 35.54 -42.93
CA SER A 571 -29.21 36.60 -43.45
C SER A 571 -29.05 37.92 -42.67
N LEU A 572 -29.02 37.87 -41.34
CA LEU A 572 -28.83 39.05 -40.50
C LEU A 572 -27.42 39.66 -40.65
N LEU A 573 -26.39 38.82 -40.64
CA LEU A 573 -25.00 39.25 -40.85
C LEU A 573 -24.78 39.83 -42.25
N GLY A 574 -25.39 39.24 -43.29
CA GLY A 574 -25.33 39.75 -44.66
C GLY A 574 -25.98 41.12 -44.85
N GLN A 575 -26.84 41.55 -43.91
CA GLN A 575 -27.43 42.88 -43.85
C GLN A 575 -26.60 43.87 -43.01
N GLY A 576 -25.47 43.43 -42.44
CA GLY A 576 -24.64 44.22 -41.53
C GLY A 576 -25.29 44.50 -40.17
N LEU A 577 -26.30 43.71 -39.79
CA LEU A 577 -27.04 43.89 -38.54
C LEU A 577 -26.44 43.03 -37.43
N SER A 578 -26.35 43.61 -36.23
CA SER A 578 -26.14 42.86 -35.00
C SER A 578 -27.26 41.84 -34.81
N ILE A 579 -26.91 40.58 -34.52
CA ILE A 579 -27.87 39.49 -34.32
C ILE A 579 -28.47 39.46 -32.91
N TYR A 580 -27.97 40.29 -31.99
CA TYR A 580 -28.44 40.40 -30.61
C TYR A 580 -29.04 41.77 -30.31
N HIS A 581 -30.03 41.80 -29.44
CA HIS A 581 -30.52 43.01 -28.79
C HIS A 581 -29.83 43.17 -27.42
N VAL A 582 -29.45 44.40 -27.08
CA VAL A 582 -28.90 44.78 -25.78
C VAL A 582 -29.83 45.83 -25.19
N ASP A 583 -30.34 45.61 -23.98
CA ASP A 583 -31.27 46.54 -23.33
C ASP A 583 -30.50 47.74 -22.76
N GLU A 584 -30.41 48.79 -23.57
CA GLU A 584 -29.79 50.08 -23.19
C GLU A 584 -30.37 50.64 -21.89
N LYS A 585 -31.69 50.57 -21.74
CA LYS A 585 -32.41 51.19 -20.62
C LYS A 585 -32.11 50.43 -19.32
N LEU A 586 -32.13 49.11 -19.37
CA LEU A 586 -31.78 48.27 -18.23
C LEU A 586 -30.30 48.44 -17.83
N LEU A 587 -29.37 48.50 -18.79
CA LEU A 587 -27.96 48.79 -18.48
C LEU A 587 -27.79 50.17 -17.82
N ARG A 588 -28.53 51.18 -18.26
CA ARG A 588 -28.55 52.53 -17.63
C ARG A 588 -29.16 52.54 -16.23
N GLU A 589 -30.17 51.70 -15.97
CA GLU A 589 -30.79 51.56 -14.64
C GLU A 589 -29.87 50.83 -13.66
N LEU A 590 -29.18 49.78 -14.12
CA LEU A 590 -28.25 48.98 -13.31
C LEU A 590 -26.93 49.69 -13.01
N ARG A 591 -26.49 50.60 -13.90
CA ARG A 591 -25.19 51.32 -13.84
C ARG A 591 -23.99 50.42 -13.46
N PRO A 592 -23.71 49.33 -14.20
CA PRO A 592 -22.48 48.57 -14.00
C PRO A 592 -21.24 49.47 -14.17
N ASP A 593 -20.23 49.28 -13.32
CA ASP A 593 -18.92 49.91 -13.50
C ASP A 593 -18.05 49.16 -14.54
N VAL A 594 -18.29 47.84 -14.67
CA VAL A 594 -17.61 46.93 -15.61
C VAL A 594 -18.65 46.11 -16.37
N ILE A 595 -18.49 45.99 -17.69
CA ILE A 595 -19.27 45.06 -18.53
C ILE A 595 -18.30 44.03 -19.10
N VAL A 596 -18.45 42.76 -18.68
CA VAL A 596 -17.76 41.63 -19.30
C VAL A 596 -18.60 41.15 -20.48
N THR A 597 -18.01 41.13 -21.67
CA THR A 597 -18.63 40.72 -22.92
C THR A 597 -17.66 39.85 -23.73
N GLN A 598 -18.08 39.30 -24.87
CA GLN A 598 -17.25 38.38 -25.65
C GLN A 598 -17.22 38.78 -27.12
N SER A 599 -16.03 38.97 -27.69
CA SER A 599 -15.83 39.19 -29.13
C SER A 599 -15.31 37.96 -29.87
N HIS A 600 -15.10 36.84 -29.16
CA HIS A 600 -14.62 35.55 -29.71
C HIS A 600 -15.35 35.10 -30.98
N CYS A 601 -16.66 35.31 -31.01
CA CYS A 601 -17.53 34.88 -32.09
C CYS A 601 -18.70 35.87 -32.24
N LYS A 602 -18.76 36.59 -33.37
CA LYS A 602 -19.86 37.52 -33.70
C LYS A 602 -21.24 36.85 -33.84
N VAL A 603 -21.30 35.52 -33.75
CA VAL A 603 -22.51 34.69 -33.81
C VAL A 603 -22.93 34.17 -32.43
N CYS A 604 -22.01 34.09 -31.46
CA CYS A 604 -22.18 33.31 -30.24
C CYS A 604 -22.40 34.18 -28.99
N ALA A 605 -22.07 35.47 -29.07
CA ALA A 605 -22.21 36.42 -27.98
C ALA A 605 -22.39 37.86 -28.50
N VAL A 606 -22.84 38.75 -27.61
CA VAL A 606 -22.88 40.20 -27.85
C VAL A 606 -21.45 40.73 -27.93
N SER A 607 -21.12 41.48 -28.99
CA SER A 607 -19.78 42.04 -29.17
C SER A 607 -19.57 43.36 -28.44
N SER A 608 -18.31 43.75 -28.23
CA SER A 608 -17.97 45.09 -27.71
C SER A 608 -18.54 46.21 -28.59
N ASP A 609 -18.50 46.05 -29.91
CA ASP A 609 -19.02 47.04 -30.88
C ASP A 609 -20.53 47.29 -30.66
N ASP A 610 -21.29 46.23 -30.32
CA ASP A 610 -22.73 46.32 -30.01
C ASP A 610 -22.97 47.11 -28.72
N VAL A 611 -22.21 46.79 -27.66
CA VAL A 611 -22.30 47.47 -26.36
C VAL A 611 -21.89 48.94 -26.49
N GLU A 612 -20.79 49.23 -27.17
CA GLU A 612 -20.32 50.60 -27.41
C GLU A 612 -21.32 51.41 -28.22
N THR A 613 -21.89 50.85 -29.29
CA THR A 613 -22.91 51.50 -30.12
C THR A 613 -24.14 51.86 -29.29
N VAL A 614 -24.59 50.95 -28.42
CA VAL A 614 -25.76 51.14 -27.55
C VAL A 614 -25.48 52.17 -26.45
N LEU A 615 -24.25 52.27 -25.94
CA LEU A 615 -23.88 53.23 -24.89
C LEU A 615 -23.43 54.60 -25.43
N ALA A 616 -23.18 54.74 -26.74
CA ALA A 616 -22.66 55.95 -27.37
C ALA A 616 -23.56 57.19 -27.21
N SER A 617 -24.88 57.01 -27.05
CA SER A 617 -25.92 58.05 -27.00
C SER A 617 -25.83 59.00 -25.79
N ASP A 618 -25.11 58.64 -24.74
CA ASP A 618 -24.96 59.40 -23.49
C ASP A 618 -23.50 59.40 -23.07
N THR A 619 -22.89 60.57 -22.91
CA THR A 619 -21.47 60.72 -22.56
C THR A 619 -21.20 60.66 -21.05
N SER A 620 -22.23 60.62 -20.21
CA SER A 620 -22.11 60.61 -18.75
C SER A 620 -22.01 59.20 -18.14
N PHE A 621 -22.42 58.17 -18.89
CA PHE A 621 -22.30 56.76 -18.48
C PHE A 621 -21.23 56.05 -19.32
N ARG A 622 -20.15 55.61 -18.67
CA ARG A 622 -18.95 55.03 -19.32
C ARG A 622 -18.42 53.84 -18.50
N PRO A 623 -19.08 52.67 -18.53
CA PRO A 623 -18.54 51.44 -17.94
C PRO A 623 -17.24 51.02 -18.63
N MET A 624 -16.37 50.33 -17.90
CA MET A 624 -15.23 49.64 -18.50
C MET A 624 -15.73 48.39 -19.22
N ILE A 625 -15.62 48.37 -20.55
CA ILE A 625 -16.00 47.19 -21.36
C ILE A 625 -14.78 46.28 -21.48
N ILE A 626 -14.93 45.03 -21.07
CA ILE A 626 -13.94 43.95 -21.22
C ILE A 626 -14.47 42.99 -22.26
N SER A 627 -13.77 42.86 -23.39
CA SER A 627 -14.13 41.97 -24.48
C SER A 627 -13.22 40.74 -24.45
N LEU A 628 -13.75 39.60 -24.04
CA LEU A 628 -13.03 38.33 -23.99
C LEU A 628 -13.05 37.67 -25.38
N SER A 629 -11.94 37.10 -25.81
CA SER A 629 -11.80 36.54 -27.17
C SER A 629 -10.79 35.39 -27.22
N PRO A 630 -10.98 34.31 -26.45
CA PRO A 630 -9.93 33.33 -26.27
C PRO A 630 -9.83 32.40 -27.47
N ASN A 631 -8.75 32.48 -28.26
CA ASN A 631 -8.57 31.57 -29.39
C ASN A 631 -7.80 30.29 -28.99
N SER A 632 -7.05 30.32 -27.89
CA SER A 632 -6.27 29.22 -27.33
C SER A 632 -6.52 29.06 -25.83
N LEU A 633 -6.06 27.95 -25.24
CA LEU A 633 -6.05 27.76 -23.79
C LEU A 633 -5.27 28.88 -23.08
N ALA A 634 -4.16 29.33 -23.69
CA ALA A 634 -3.36 30.45 -23.17
C ALA A 634 -4.17 31.75 -23.11
N ASP A 635 -5.03 31.98 -24.10
CA ASP A 635 -5.92 33.15 -24.11
C ASP A 635 -7.01 33.05 -23.05
N ILE A 636 -7.53 31.85 -22.73
CA ILE A 636 -8.48 31.66 -21.59
C ILE A 636 -7.81 32.12 -20.28
N TRP A 637 -6.55 31.73 -20.04
CA TRP A 637 -5.82 32.16 -18.85
C TRP A 637 -5.55 33.67 -18.85
N GLN A 638 -5.29 34.24 -20.02
CA GLN A 638 -5.10 35.69 -20.17
C GLN A 638 -6.42 36.46 -19.98
N ASP A 639 -7.56 35.91 -20.39
CA ASP A 639 -8.89 36.48 -20.22
C ASP A 639 -9.30 36.46 -18.75
N ILE A 640 -9.09 35.35 -18.03
CA ILE A 640 -9.29 35.28 -16.56
C ILE A 640 -8.45 36.35 -15.85
N ARG A 641 -7.15 36.45 -16.16
CA ARG A 641 -6.27 37.50 -15.61
C ARG A 641 -6.70 38.91 -16.00
N THR A 642 -7.31 39.09 -17.17
CA THR A 642 -7.79 40.39 -17.65
C THR A 642 -9.06 40.84 -16.93
N VAL A 643 -10.01 39.91 -16.71
CA VAL A 643 -11.16 40.15 -15.82
C VAL A 643 -10.67 40.45 -14.39
N ALA A 644 -9.77 39.65 -13.84
CA ALA A 644 -9.24 39.85 -12.49
C ALA A 644 -8.54 41.22 -12.31
N ARG A 645 -7.69 41.63 -13.27
CA ARG A 645 -7.05 42.95 -13.29
C ARG A 645 -8.06 44.10 -13.31
N ALA A 646 -9.09 44.00 -14.15
CA ALA A 646 -10.11 45.04 -14.28
C ALA A 646 -11.06 45.10 -13.06
N LEU A 647 -11.27 43.98 -12.37
CA LEU A 647 -11.97 43.91 -11.08
C LEU A 647 -11.07 44.29 -9.88
N GLY A 648 -9.81 44.65 -10.10
CA GLY A 648 -8.88 45.10 -9.06
C GLY A 648 -8.34 43.99 -8.14
N ILE A 649 -8.35 42.73 -8.60
CA ILE A 649 -7.97 41.53 -7.85
C ILE A 649 -6.98 40.63 -8.64
N PRO A 650 -5.86 41.17 -9.16
CA PRO A 650 -4.97 40.44 -10.07
C PRO A 650 -4.42 39.14 -9.47
N GLU A 651 -4.08 39.12 -8.19
CA GLU A 651 -3.51 37.95 -7.51
C GLU A 651 -4.46 36.74 -7.57
N ARG A 652 -5.76 36.97 -7.37
CA ARG A 652 -6.81 35.94 -7.48
C ARG A 652 -6.97 35.41 -8.90
N GLY A 653 -6.60 36.22 -9.90
CA GLY A 653 -6.57 35.82 -11.30
C GLY A 653 -5.42 34.87 -11.61
N ASP A 654 -4.25 35.10 -11.01
CA ASP A 654 -3.11 34.20 -11.13
C ASP A 654 -3.35 32.89 -10.38
N GLU A 655 -3.81 32.95 -9.12
CA GLU A 655 -4.21 31.78 -8.31
C GLU A 655 -5.23 30.87 -9.04
N LEU A 656 -6.27 31.46 -9.63
CA LEU A 656 -7.29 30.73 -10.38
C LEU A 656 -6.73 30.12 -11.67
N CYS A 657 -5.87 30.84 -12.39
CA CYS A 657 -5.23 30.33 -13.60
C CYS A 657 -4.31 29.15 -13.30
N ASP A 658 -3.50 29.22 -12.25
CA ASP A 658 -2.55 28.16 -11.90
C ASP A 658 -3.32 26.90 -11.46
N HIS A 659 -4.33 27.04 -10.61
CA HIS A 659 -5.23 25.94 -10.23
C HIS A 659 -5.93 25.26 -11.43
N LEU A 660 -6.43 26.04 -12.41
CA LEU A 660 -7.09 25.49 -13.58
C LEU A 660 -6.10 24.81 -14.56
N GLN A 661 -4.88 25.33 -14.69
CA GLN A 661 -3.82 24.72 -15.48
C GLN A 661 -3.36 23.39 -14.88
N ASP A 662 -3.15 23.33 -13.56
CA ASP A 662 -2.80 22.10 -12.84
C ASP A 662 -3.89 21.04 -12.99
N ARG A 663 -5.16 21.42 -12.80
CA ARG A 663 -6.31 20.52 -13.01
C ARG A 663 -6.34 19.95 -14.44
N ILE A 664 -6.06 20.77 -15.45
CA ILE A 664 -5.98 20.31 -16.85
C ILE A 664 -4.78 19.40 -17.06
N ALA A 665 -3.62 19.68 -16.47
CA ALA A 665 -2.44 18.81 -16.55
C ALA A 665 -2.71 17.44 -15.91
N THR A 666 -3.36 17.40 -14.74
CA THR A 666 -3.78 16.17 -14.07
C THR A 666 -4.76 15.38 -14.94
N LEU A 667 -5.85 15.99 -15.39
CA LEU A 667 -6.85 15.33 -16.25
C LEU A 667 -6.25 14.83 -17.57
N ALA A 668 -5.38 15.63 -18.20
CA ALA A 668 -4.64 15.22 -19.37
C ALA A 668 -3.78 13.98 -19.09
N SER A 669 -3.02 13.97 -17.98
CA SER A 669 -2.17 12.82 -17.62
C SER A 669 -2.96 11.52 -17.42
N SER A 670 -4.14 11.56 -16.79
CA SER A 670 -5.00 10.40 -16.57
C SER A 670 -5.73 9.94 -17.83
N ALA A 671 -6.11 10.87 -18.71
CA ALA A 671 -6.83 10.58 -19.95
C ALA A 671 -5.89 10.26 -21.14
N ARG A 672 -4.59 10.52 -21.02
CA ARG A 672 -3.61 10.34 -22.10
C ARG A 672 -3.42 8.87 -22.43
N ARG A 673 -3.79 8.49 -23.65
CA ARG A 673 -3.70 7.11 -24.12
C ARG A 673 -2.25 6.69 -24.36
N THR A 674 -1.86 5.55 -23.79
CA THR A 674 -0.61 4.85 -24.10
C THR A 674 -0.83 3.95 -25.33
N GLY A 675 -0.45 4.41 -26.52
CA GLY A 675 -0.62 3.66 -27.76
C GLY A 675 -0.98 4.55 -28.94
N ASP A 676 -1.82 4.03 -29.83
CA ASP A 676 -2.24 4.70 -31.07
C ASP A 676 -2.88 6.07 -30.81
N ASN A 677 -2.70 6.97 -31.79
CA ASN A 677 -3.13 8.37 -31.77
C ASN A 677 -4.36 8.53 -32.69
N PRO A 678 -5.60 8.33 -32.18
CA PRO A 678 -6.79 8.25 -33.02
C PRO A 678 -7.13 9.60 -33.65
N LYS A 679 -7.63 9.57 -34.88
CA LYS A 679 -8.21 10.72 -35.58
C LYS A 679 -9.59 11.03 -34.99
N VAL A 680 -9.73 12.20 -34.38
CA VAL A 680 -10.96 12.66 -33.75
C VAL A 680 -11.49 13.89 -34.46
N LEU A 681 -12.75 13.83 -34.90
CA LEU A 681 -13.51 14.96 -35.42
C LEU A 681 -14.46 15.46 -34.31
N CYS A 682 -14.23 16.65 -33.78
CA CYS A 682 -15.23 17.36 -32.98
C CYS A 682 -16.04 18.28 -33.90
N LEU A 683 -17.36 18.13 -33.96
CA LEU A 683 -18.29 18.98 -34.70
C LEU A 683 -18.97 19.97 -33.75
N GLU A 684 -18.76 21.26 -33.96
CA GLU A 684 -19.44 22.34 -33.22
C GLU A 684 -20.64 22.93 -33.98
N TRP A 685 -20.87 22.50 -35.23
CA TRP A 685 -22.13 22.71 -35.94
C TRP A 685 -22.41 21.56 -36.93
N ILE A 686 -23.69 21.18 -37.06
CA ILE A 686 -24.11 19.97 -37.79
C ILE A 686 -24.45 20.27 -39.25
N ASN A 687 -25.12 21.39 -39.54
CA ASN A 687 -25.52 21.76 -40.88
C ASN A 687 -25.48 23.29 -41.06
N PRO A 688 -24.54 23.83 -41.87
CA PRO A 688 -23.43 23.13 -42.52
C PRO A 688 -22.48 22.51 -41.49
N LEU A 689 -21.67 21.52 -41.89
CA LEU A 689 -20.68 20.93 -40.99
C LEU A 689 -19.60 21.96 -40.61
N MET A 690 -19.32 22.09 -39.32
CA MET A 690 -18.24 22.93 -38.80
C MET A 690 -17.45 22.15 -37.73
N ALA A 691 -16.14 22.02 -37.93
CA ALA A 691 -15.26 21.40 -36.94
C ALA A 691 -14.88 22.39 -35.84
N ALA A 692 -14.73 21.88 -34.62
CA ALA A 692 -14.34 22.68 -33.47
C ALA A 692 -12.90 23.19 -33.60
N GLY A 693 -12.76 24.51 -33.73
CA GLY A 693 -11.48 25.20 -33.80
C GLY A 693 -11.02 25.72 -32.43
N ASN A 694 -10.35 26.88 -32.45
CA ASN A 694 -9.89 27.63 -31.29
C ASN A 694 -8.96 26.75 -30.40
N TRP A 695 -9.32 26.57 -29.13
CA TRP A 695 -8.56 25.79 -28.14
C TRP A 695 -8.87 24.28 -28.18
N MET A 696 -9.89 23.84 -28.92
CA MET A 696 -10.27 22.41 -28.98
C MET A 696 -9.17 21.51 -29.58
N PRO A 697 -8.43 21.90 -30.64
CA PRO A 697 -7.24 21.17 -31.09
C PRO A 697 -6.16 21.00 -30.01
N GLU A 698 -6.05 21.94 -29.06
CA GLU A 698 -5.08 21.85 -27.95
C GLU A 698 -5.53 20.84 -26.90
N LEU A 699 -6.82 20.82 -26.56
CA LEU A 699 -7.42 19.80 -25.68
C LEU A 699 -7.24 18.38 -26.24
N MET A 700 -7.46 18.18 -27.55
CA MET A 700 -7.22 16.88 -28.21
C MET A 700 -5.74 16.47 -28.13
N LYS A 701 -4.81 17.42 -28.34
CA LYS A 701 -3.37 17.17 -28.26
C LYS A 701 -2.93 16.75 -26.85
N LEU A 702 -3.52 17.33 -25.80
CA LEU A 702 -3.20 16.98 -24.40
C LEU A 702 -3.47 15.50 -24.08
N VAL A 703 -4.53 14.91 -24.66
CA VAL A 703 -4.93 13.50 -24.43
C VAL A 703 -4.35 12.51 -25.45
N ASN A 704 -3.42 12.95 -26.31
CA ASN A 704 -2.83 12.17 -27.41
C ASN A 704 -3.86 11.71 -28.47
N ALA A 705 -4.73 12.65 -28.90
CA ALA A 705 -5.62 12.47 -30.05
C ALA A 705 -5.21 13.41 -31.22
N HIS A 706 -5.45 12.97 -32.45
CA HIS A 706 -5.13 13.69 -33.67
C HIS A 706 -6.37 14.41 -34.20
N ASN A 707 -6.32 15.73 -34.28
CA ASN A 707 -7.28 16.53 -35.05
C ASN A 707 -6.74 16.75 -36.47
N PRO A 708 -7.36 16.21 -37.54
CA PRO A 708 -6.95 16.47 -38.92
C PRO A 708 -7.64 17.70 -39.53
N PHE A 709 -8.63 18.31 -38.86
CA PHE A 709 -9.45 19.38 -39.43
C PHE A 709 -9.15 20.78 -38.86
N GLY A 710 -8.90 20.89 -37.56
CA GLY A 710 -8.71 22.16 -36.84
C GLY A 710 -7.25 22.49 -36.56
N ILE A 711 -6.89 23.78 -36.65
CA ILE A 711 -5.57 24.31 -36.30
C ILE A 711 -5.68 25.00 -34.92
N PRO A 712 -4.78 24.73 -33.95
CA PRO A 712 -4.75 25.44 -32.67
C PRO A 712 -4.76 26.96 -32.84
N GLY A 713 -5.64 27.66 -32.13
CA GLY A 713 -5.75 29.12 -32.21
C GLY A 713 -6.43 29.67 -33.47
N ALA A 714 -6.86 28.83 -34.41
CA ALA A 714 -7.59 29.26 -35.59
C ALA A 714 -9.10 29.05 -35.43
N HIS A 715 -9.91 29.95 -36.00
CA HIS A 715 -11.35 29.80 -36.02
C HIS A 715 -11.81 28.48 -36.66
N SER A 716 -12.95 28.00 -36.17
CA SER A 716 -13.63 26.78 -36.55
C SER A 716 -13.89 26.68 -38.07
N PRO A 717 -13.31 25.69 -38.77
CA PRO A 717 -13.44 25.58 -40.21
C PRO A 717 -14.75 24.88 -40.61
N TRP A 718 -15.40 25.41 -41.64
CA TRP A 718 -16.47 24.73 -42.36
C TRP A 718 -15.94 23.54 -43.15
N LEU A 719 -16.68 22.43 -43.15
CA LEU A 719 -16.29 21.17 -43.80
C LEU A 719 -17.32 20.73 -44.85
N SER A 720 -16.86 20.00 -45.86
CA SER A 720 -17.70 19.13 -46.70
C SER A 720 -17.66 17.68 -46.21
N TRP A 721 -18.68 16.90 -46.56
CA TRP A 721 -18.66 15.44 -46.33
C TRP A 721 -17.51 14.75 -47.07
N ASP A 722 -17.08 15.26 -48.23
CA ASP A 722 -15.91 14.74 -48.95
C ASP A 722 -14.61 14.91 -48.14
N GLN A 723 -14.45 16.04 -47.44
CA GLN A 723 -13.31 16.26 -46.54
C GLN A 723 -13.35 15.31 -45.34
N VAL A 724 -14.52 15.13 -44.73
CA VAL A 724 -14.69 14.18 -43.61
C VAL A 724 -14.39 12.74 -44.06
N GLN A 725 -14.84 12.35 -45.25
CA GLN A 725 -14.58 11.02 -45.81
C GLN A 725 -13.11 10.83 -46.22
N ALA A 726 -12.42 11.87 -46.69
CA ALA A 726 -11.01 11.79 -47.08
C ALA A 726 -10.08 11.61 -45.87
N GLU A 727 -10.39 12.25 -44.75
CA GLU A 727 -9.61 12.15 -43.50
C GLU A 727 -10.00 10.92 -42.64
N ASP A 728 -11.17 10.32 -42.86
CA ASP A 728 -11.60 9.04 -42.26
C ASP A 728 -11.43 8.97 -40.73
N PRO A 729 -12.11 9.81 -39.93
CA PRO A 729 -11.90 9.90 -38.49
C PRO A 729 -12.38 8.66 -37.73
N ASP A 730 -11.57 8.16 -36.80
CA ASP A 730 -11.88 7.01 -35.94
C ASP A 730 -13.03 7.30 -34.95
N VAL A 731 -13.19 8.56 -34.55
CA VAL A 731 -14.24 9.03 -33.63
C VAL A 731 -14.81 10.36 -34.12
N ILE A 732 -16.14 10.48 -34.14
CA ILE A 732 -16.84 11.74 -34.35
C ILE A 732 -17.57 12.11 -33.05
N ILE A 733 -17.23 13.27 -32.48
CA ILE A 733 -17.87 13.87 -31.31
C ILE A 733 -18.75 15.01 -31.82
N VAL A 734 -20.06 14.93 -31.60
CA VAL A 734 -21.01 15.98 -31.99
C VAL A 734 -21.35 16.81 -30.75
N MET A 735 -21.03 18.10 -30.80
CA MET A 735 -21.08 19.03 -29.66
C MET A 735 -21.42 20.46 -30.12
N PRO A 736 -22.63 20.71 -30.65
CA PRO A 736 -22.98 21.99 -31.25
C PRO A 736 -23.12 23.09 -30.19
N CYS A 737 -22.55 24.25 -30.47
CA CYS A 737 -22.62 25.39 -29.54
C CYS A 737 -24.08 25.86 -29.36
N GLY A 738 -24.52 26.05 -28.11
CA GLY A 738 -25.89 26.47 -27.79
C GLY A 738 -26.97 25.39 -28.01
N PHE A 739 -26.58 24.14 -28.28
CA PHE A 739 -27.51 23.00 -28.37
C PHE A 739 -27.33 22.10 -27.15
N ASP A 740 -28.44 21.68 -26.54
CA ASP A 740 -28.43 20.61 -25.56
C ASP A 740 -28.21 19.23 -26.23
N LEU A 741 -27.97 18.19 -25.43
CA LEU A 741 -27.68 16.84 -25.93
C LEU A 741 -28.83 16.19 -26.70
N ASN A 742 -30.09 16.55 -26.44
CA ASN A 742 -31.23 16.02 -27.20
C ASN A 742 -31.39 16.75 -28.53
N ARG A 743 -31.19 18.06 -28.52
CA ARG A 743 -31.18 18.90 -29.73
C ARG A 743 -30.03 18.54 -30.68
N THR A 744 -28.98 17.94 -30.13
CA THR A 744 -27.80 17.44 -30.86
C THR A 744 -28.02 16.08 -31.53
N ARG A 745 -28.97 15.29 -31.04
CA ARG A 745 -29.29 13.92 -31.52
C ARG A 745 -30.27 13.94 -32.68
#